data_AF-K3WMB2-F1
#
_entry.id   AF-K3WMB2-F1
#
_cell.length_a   1.000
_cell.length_b   1.000
_cell.length_c   1.000
_cell.angle_alpha   90.00
_cell.angle_beta   90.00
_cell.angle_gamma   90.00
#
_symmetry.space_group_name_H-M   'P 1'
#
loop_
_entity.id
_entity.type
_entity.pdbx_description
1 polymer ?
#
loop_
_entity_poly.entity_id
_entity_poly.type
_entity_poly.pdbx_seq_one_letter_code
_entity_poly.pdbx_strand_id
1 'polypeptide(L)'
;MKVASIEEVKSLAASEEAEQSRRKDFNRKLGKIPFLDGVRGLAVLLVVAHHAGYMTDGVNLGLCAVDIFFVLSSFLLTLLFYQKSERLMAEDASYRKWAYTLADYFSKRFFRVYPLFAIIAIVLWVLPYPYKKQFFLIAKPDHFDLVKVLTFELPYRYHVFWTLPLEIAYYFLIPVFVVVTLALGPAWWLLFGLMFIWIVDMGVHGFRTHHQPLSPHLPTFVAGSMAAVVYLKLDTAIKRNAVQLTPHQLLGLRVFEYAVFGLLLSACFKGLFFHWVHANPIRENFGTRFISLHVTSLIVIEMLFPSELSRMFEWNVFRYWGKISFSVYMLHCFAIYSSFVRYQPNYYDNLFGKFGLTLMLATASYHLQQSESNVVRRTRAVDDDKEDSMRSAQDLSLAVGDETREPSDAAQQNSASKSKSLKAKNQNSACSSGNGGEGRGPAKILFLDGVRGLAVIFVITEHVGWMGDVNLGNCAVDIFFVLSSFLLTMLFYKKSVQLLTQKASVRKWGYTLADYFSKRFFRVYPLFALVALLIWVLPYEYKQQYMLVRQRDHYDIIKVLTFEFPYRYHVFWTLPVEIGYYFLIPAFVLASIVLGRAWWVPFIPLHMWVINVGWNEFRGDHQPLANHLPTFVAGSMGAVIFVQLDAAIRRHAFEFSKYQTLAIRLTEYIIFGLLVSVCYRGLFFHWIRENPAPEDNGSRFISLHVTSLIVIEALLPSWISRMFEWNVLRYWGKVSFSVYMLHSFVIYSNPVRHMPYYYDKLFAIFGLSLLVSTASYHLVEYPSQLMVQRVSETLAQWEKAASMSPSEWARVAVADLECGIAAVEKAQHHASGSQSPFL
;
A
#
# COMPACT_ATOMS: atom_id res chain seq x y z
N MET A 1 -55.98 24.39 -25.47
CA MET A 1 -55.29 23.23 -24.87
C MET A 1 -54.57 22.50 -26.00
N LYS A 2 -53.24 22.67 -26.15
CA LYS A 2 -52.47 21.91 -27.15
C LYS A 2 -52.08 20.58 -26.51
N VAL A 3 -52.54 19.48 -27.11
CA VAL A 3 -52.15 18.12 -26.73
C VAL A 3 -50.71 17.92 -27.19
N ALA A 4 -49.78 17.78 -26.27
CA ALA A 4 -48.39 17.47 -26.59
C ALA A 4 -48.31 16.14 -27.34
N SER A 5 -47.47 16.07 -28.37
CA SER A 5 -47.33 14.87 -29.20
C SER A 5 -46.77 13.70 -28.37
N ILE A 6 -47.15 12.46 -28.69
CA ILE A 6 -46.66 11.25 -28.00
C ILE A 6 -45.13 11.16 -28.03
N GLU A 7 -44.47 11.75 -29.04
CA GLU A 7 -43.01 11.83 -29.12
C GLU A 7 -42.40 12.83 -28.14
N GLU A 8 -43.02 13.99 -27.90
CA GLU A 8 -42.56 14.94 -26.88
C GLU A 8 -42.63 14.33 -25.49
N VAL A 9 -43.74 13.66 -25.16
CA VAL A 9 -43.92 12.99 -23.86
C VAL A 9 -42.87 11.88 -23.66
N LYS A 10 -42.58 11.10 -24.71
CA LYS A 10 -41.53 10.06 -24.67
C LYS A 10 -40.12 10.66 -24.53
N SER A 11 -39.84 11.78 -25.18
CA SER A 11 -38.54 12.46 -25.07
C SER A 11 -38.31 13.06 -23.68
N LEU A 12 -39.35 13.64 -23.08
CA LEU A 12 -39.34 14.16 -21.72
C LEU A 12 -39.13 13.04 -20.70
N ALA A 13 -39.89 11.94 -20.80
CA ALA A 13 -39.73 10.78 -19.93
C ALA A 13 -38.33 10.14 -20.04
N ALA A 14 -37.78 10.02 -21.25
CA ALA A 14 -36.43 9.51 -21.47
C ALA A 14 -35.34 10.45 -20.90
N SER A 15 -35.56 11.77 -20.96
CA SER A 15 -34.67 12.76 -20.37
C SER A 15 -34.69 12.71 -18.83
N GLU A 16 -35.87 12.55 -18.23
CA GLU A 16 -36.04 12.40 -16.79
C GLU A 16 -35.46 11.08 -16.27
N GLU A 17 -35.62 9.97 -16.99
CA GLU A 17 -35.00 8.69 -16.64
C GLU A 17 -33.46 8.75 -16.74
N ALA A 18 -32.93 9.38 -17.79
CA ALA A 18 -31.49 9.56 -17.95
C ALA A 18 -30.90 10.49 -16.87
N GLU A 19 -31.66 11.49 -16.43
CA GLU A 19 -31.27 12.38 -15.34
C GLU A 19 -31.38 11.69 -13.98
N GLN A 20 -32.44 10.91 -13.72
CA GLN A 20 -32.58 10.08 -12.52
C GLN A 20 -31.48 9.01 -12.44
N SER A 21 -31.10 8.39 -13.57
CA SER A 21 -30.00 7.43 -13.66
C SER A 21 -28.66 8.08 -13.32
N ARG A 22 -28.36 9.24 -13.93
CA ARG A 22 -27.16 10.04 -13.60
C ARG A 22 -27.15 10.48 -12.14
N ARG A 23 -28.30 10.89 -11.59
CA ARG A 23 -28.45 11.26 -10.17
C ARG A 23 -28.26 10.07 -9.23
N LYS A 24 -28.78 8.88 -9.57
CA LYS A 24 -28.54 7.63 -8.83
C LYS A 24 -27.06 7.25 -8.86
N ASP A 25 -26.40 7.38 -10.00
CA ASP A 25 -24.97 7.12 -10.15
C ASP A 25 -24.08 8.12 -9.41
N PHE A 26 -24.46 9.40 -9.40
CA PHE A 26 -23.80 10.45 -8.64
C PHE A 26 -23.95 10.26 -7.13
N ASN A 27 -25.17 9.97 -6.64
CA ASN A 27 -25.41 9.63 -5.23
C ASN A 27 -24.69 8.31 -4.83
N ARG A 28 -24.54 7.36 -5.75
CA ARG A 28 -23.73 6.13 -5.56
C ARG A 28 -22.23 6.42 -5.46
N LYS A 29 -21.72 7.41 -6.21
CA LYS A 29 -20.33 7.89 -6.14
C LYS A 29 -20.05 8.70 -4.86
N LEU A 30 -20.95 9.59 -4.43
CA LEU A 30 -20.82 10.32 -3.16
C LEU A 30 -20.90 9.42 -1.92
N GLY A 31 -21.62 8.29 -2.01
CA GLY A 31 -21.69 7.31 -0.92
C GLY A 31 -20.40 6.50 -0.68
N LYS A 32 -19.37 6.65 -1.52
CA LYS A 32 -18.10 5.91 -1.41
C LYS A 32 -16.93 6.79 -1.83
N ILE A 33 -16.58 7.79 -1.03
CA ILE A 33 -15.33 8.55 -1.19
C ILE A 33 -14.18 7.65 -0.70
N PRO A 34 -13.43 6.97 -1.59
CA PRO A 34 -12.65 5.80 -1.18
C PRO A 34 -11.48 6.16 -0.27
N PHE A 35 -10.86 7.32 -0.47
CA PHE A 35 -9.72 7.74 0.35
C PHE A 35 -10.16 8.04 1.80
N LEU A 36 -11.39 8.52 2.03
CA LEU A 36 -11.90 8.77 3.39
C LEU A 36 -12.09 7.46 4.16
N ASP A 37 -12.50 6.37 3.49
CA ASP A 37 -12.46 5.03 4.10
C ASP A 37 -11.02 4.66 4.48
N GLY A 38 -10.06 4.93 3.60
CA GLY A 38 -8.64 4.71 3.91
C GLY A 38 -8.13 5.46 5.13
N VAL A 39 -8.46 6.75 5.25
CA VAL A 39 -8.10 7.58 6.41
C VAL A 39 -8.72 7.01 7.69
N ARG A 40 -9.98 6.55 7.66
CA ARG A 40 -10.60 5.84 8.80
C ARG A 40 -9.86 4.55 9.15
N GLY A 41 -9.40 3.83 8.14
CA GLY A 41 -8.63 2.59 8.31
C GLY A 41 -7.31 2.85 9.02
N LEU A 42 -6.58 3.91 8.65
CA LEU A 42 -5.38 4.31 9.37
C LEU A 42 -5.69 4.76 10.81
N ALA A 43 -6.71 5.62 10.98
CA ALA A 43 -7.10 6.12 12.29
C ALA A 43 -7.43 4.99 13.26
N VAL A 44 -8.18 3.97 12.84
CA VAL A 44 -8.51 2.85 13.75
C VAL A 44 -7.28 2.05 14.16
N LEU A 45 -6.30 1.87 13.27
CA LEU A 45 -5.06 1.18 13.62
C LEU A 45 -4.23 1.96 14.63
N LEU A 46 -4.23 3.30 14.54
CA LEU A 46 -3.59 4.15 15.54
C LEU A 46 -4.26 4.04 16.91
N VAL A 47 -5.59 3.90 16.97
CA VAL A 47 -6.31 3.60 18.23
C VAL A 47 -5.88 2.26 18.80
N VAL A 48 -5.82 1.21 17.97
CA VAL A 48 -5.39 -0.14 18.40
C VAL A 48 -3.95 -0.10 18.89
N ALA A 49 -3.04 0.55 18.17
CA ALA A 49 -1.63 0.71 18.55
C ALA A 49 -1.50 1.37 19.93
N HIS A 50 -2.21 2.48 20.15
CA HIS A 50 -2.19 3.22 21.41
C HIS A 50 -2.66 2.34 22.59
N HIS A 51 -3.81 1.65 22.46
CA HIS A 51 -4.31 0.79 23.52
C HIS A 51 -3.51 -0.50 23.70
N ALA A 52 -2.80 -0.94 22.66
CA ALA A 52 -1.90 -2.07 22.73
C ALA A 52 -0.59 -1.76 23.48
N GLY A 53 -0.32 -0.48 23.80
CA GLY A 53 0.92 -0.01 24.43
C GLY A 53 2.06 0.22 23.44
N TYR A 54 1.75 0.30 22.14
CA TYR A 54 2.75 0.56 21.10
C TYR A 54 2.72 2.03 20.69
N MET A 55 3.90 2.60 20.42
CA MET A 55 4.05 4.01 20.03
C MET A 55 3.50 5.00 21.06
N THR A 56 3.44 4.61 22.34
CA THR A 56 2.90 5.43 23.44
C THR A 56 3.93 6.35 24.07
N ASP A 57 5.22 6.24 23.70
CA ASP A 57 6.32 7.02 24.25
C ASP A 57 6.17 8.51 23.93
N GLY A 58 5.43 9.18 24.80
CA GLY A 58 5.09 10.58 24.69
C GLY A 58 4.01 10.92 23.66
N VAL A 59 3.60 10.03 22.78
CA VAL A 59 2.68 10.36 21.68
C VAL A 59 1.25 9.89 21.97
N ASN A 60 0.27 10.80 21.90
CA ASN A 60 -1.15 10.45 22.07
C ASN A 60 -1.85 10.21 20.73
N LEU A 61 -1.37 9.20 19.99
CA LEU A 61 -1.94 8.79 18.70
C LEU A 61 -3.41 8.39 18.80
N GLY A 62 -3.85 7.90 19.96
CA GLY A 62 -5.24 7.54 20.22
C GLY A 62 -6.18 8.74 20.12
N LEU A 63 -5.88 9.85 20.79
CA LEU A 63 -6.69 11.08 20.71
C LEU A 63 -6.66 11.71 19.31
N CYS A 64 -5.50 11.75 18.65
CA CYS A 64 -5.39 12.22 17.26
C CYS A 64 -6.29 11.38 16.33
N ALA A 65 -6.28 10.04 16.49
CA ALA A 65 -7.14 9.18 15.70
C ALA A 65 -8.64 9.41 15.97
N VAL A 66 -9.04 9.62 17.23
CA VAL A 66 -10.43 9.96 17.59
C VAL A 66 -10.85 11.30 16.98
N ASP A 67 -9.97 12.30 16.96
CA ASP A 67 -10.24 13.58 16.29
C ASP A 67 -10.49 13.40 14.78
N ILE A 68 -9.70 12.55 14.12
CA ILE A 68 -9.93 12.18 12.71
C ILE A 68 -11.32 11.56 12.55
N PHE A 69 -11.74 10.67 13.44
CA PHE A 69 -13.10 10.10 13.41
C PHE A 69 -14.19 11.15 13.58
N PHE A 70 -14.04 12.07 14.53
CA PHE A 70 -15.03 13.13 14.77
C PHE A 70 -15.14 14.07 13.58
N VAL A 71 -14.01 14.52 13.00
CA VAL A 71 -14.00 15.35 11.78
C VAL A 71 -14.66 14.62 10.61
N LEU A 72 -14.29 13.36 10.37
CA LEU A 72 -14.84 12.60 9.25
C LEU A 72 -16.33 12.33 9.41
N SER A 73 -16.77 12.06 10.65
CA SER A 73 -18.18 11.83 10.95
C SER A 73 -19.00 13.09 10.69
N SER A 74 -18.61 14.24 11.27
CA SER A 74 -19.34 15.49 11.02
C SER A 74 -19.27 15.95 9.57
N PHE A 75 -18.12 15.80 8.90
CA PHE A 75 -17.96 16.12 7.49
C PHE A 75 -18.94 15.33 6.61
N LEU A 76 -18.92 13.99 6.68
CA LEU A 76 -19.74 13.14 5.82
C LEU A 76 -21.23 13.32 6.09
N LEU A 77 -21.61 13.48 7.36
CA LEU A 77 -23.01 13.64 7.74
C LEU A 77 -23.57 14.99 7.32
N THR A 78 -22.81 16.06 7.57
CA THR A 78 -23.19 17.41 7.13
C THR A 78 -23.24 17.50 5.62
N LEU A 79 -22.28 16.92 4.90
CA LEU A 79 -22.29 16.86 3.42
C LEU A 79 -23.58 16.23 2.87
N LEU A 80 -23.95 15.05 3.38
CA LEU A 80 -25.13 14.31 2.93
C LEU A 80 -26.43 15.00 3.34
N PHE A 81 -26.51 15.54 4.57
CA PHE A 81 -27.71 16.19 5.06
C PHE A 81 -27.92 17.55 4.37
N TYR A 82 -26.87 18.35 4.18
CA TYR A 82 -26.93 19.64 3.48
C TYR A 82 -27.52 19.51 2.08
N GLN A 83 -27.00 18.58 1.26
CA GLN A 83 -27.52 18.34 -0.09
C GLN A 83 -28.99 17.90 -0.09
N LYS A 84 -29.43 17.14 0.93
CA LYS A 84 -30.83 16.72 1.05
C LYS A 84 -31.72 17.90 1.49
N SER A 85 -31.25 18.71 2.44
CA SER A 85 -31.95 19.90 2.94
C SER A 85 -32.09 20.99 1.89
N GLU A 86 -31.05 21.26 1.11
CA GLU A 86 -31.08 22.24 0.02
C GLU A 86 -32.17 21.89 -1.01
N ARG A 87 -32.30 20.60 -1.37
CA ARG A 87 -33.38 20.13 -2.25
C ARG A 87 -34.76 20.28 -1.63
N LEU A 88 -34.91 19.95 -0.34
CA LEU A 88 -36.19 20.11 0.36
C LEU A 88 -36.62 21.58 0.44
N MET A 89 -35.68 22.51 0.63
CA MET A 89 -35.95 23.95 0.60
C MET A 89 -36.32 24.41 -0.82
N ALA A 90 -35.63 23.94 -1.85
CA ALA A 90 -35.92 24.31 -3.24
C ALA A 90 -37.28 23.78 -3.74
N GLU A 91 -37.77 22.67 -3.17
CA GLU A 91 -39.06 22.05 -3.49
C GLU A 91 -40.22 22.56 -2.62
N ASP A 92 -40.01 23.58 -1.77
CA ASP A 92 -40.99 24.05 -0.76
C ASP A 92 -41.64 22.89 0.03
N ALA A 93 -40.81 21.95 0.46
CA ALA A 93 -41.27 20.68 1.01
C ALA A 93 -42.13 20.86 2.28
N SER A 94 -43.27 20.17 2.32
CA SER A 94 -44.14 20.10 3.49
C SER A 94 -43.40 19.64 4.76
N TYR A 95 -43.85 20.12 5.93
CA TYR A 95 -43.40 19.68 7.25
C TYR A 95 -43.32 18.15 7.39
N ARG A 96 -44.28 17.40 6.82
CA ARG A 96 -44.28 15.93 6.89
C ARG A 96 -43.06 15.31 6.19
N LYS A 97 -42.63 15.88 5.05
CA LYS A 97 -41.47 15.41 4.27
C LYS A 97 -40.15 15.72 5.00
N TRP A 98 -40.10 16.84 5.72
CA TRP A 98 -39.00 17.17 6.64
C TRP A 98 -38.93 16.20 7.82
N ALA A 99 -40.06 15.94 8.49
CA ALA A 99 -40.14 15.00 9.60
C ALA A 99 -39.70 13.58 9.19
N TYR A 100 -40.17 13.09 8.04
CA TYR A 100 -39.74 11.81 7.48
C TYR A 100 -38.24 11.79 7.18
N THR A 101 -37.69 12.88 6.60
CA THR A 101 -36.26 12.98 6.31
C THR A 101 -35.40 12.94 7.56
N LEU A 102 -35.84 13.60 8.64
CA LEU A 102 -35.17 13.57 9.94
C LEU A 102 -35.27 12.17 10.57
N ALA A 103 -36.44 11.54 10.55
CA ALA A 103 -36.63 10.18 11.06
C ALA A 103 -35.75 9.16 10.29
N ASP A 104 -35.69 9.26 8.96
CA ASP A 104 -34.81 8.46 8.11
C ASP A 104 -33.32 8.70 8.44
N TYR A 105 -32.94 9.96 8.67
CA TYR A 105 -31.59 10.31 9.08
C TYR A 105 -31.23 9.68 10.43
N PHE A 106 -32.02 9.90 11.48
CA PHE A 106 -31.73 9.40 12.83
C PHE A 106 -31.77 7.87 12.90
N SER A 107 -32.76 7.22 12.26
CA SER A 107 -32.88 5.76 12.26
C SER A 107 -31.67 5.07 11.65
N LYS A 108 -31.20 5.53 10.48
CA LYS A 108 -30.00 5.00 9.82
C LYS A 108 -28.74 5.14 10.68
N ARG A 109 -28.65 6.14 11.55
CA ARG A 109 -27.49 6.33 12.44
C ARG A 109 -27.62 5.50 13.70
N PHE A 110 -28.80 5.46 14.31
CA PHE A 110 -29.09 4.61 15.45
C PHE A 110 -28.77 3.15 15.13
N PHE A 111 -29.36 2.57 14.07
CA PHE A 111 -29.16 1.17 13.71
C PHE A 111 -27.76 0.84 13.17
N ARG A 112 -26.98 1.84 12.76
CA ARG A 112 -25.59 1.63 12.35
C ARG A 112 -24.66 1.41 13.54
N VAL A 113 -24.92 2.08 14.66
CA VAL A 113 -23.92 2.24 15.74
C VAL A 113 -24.41 1.64 17.06
N TYR A 114 -25.67 1.91 17.43
CA TYR A 114 -26.21 1.53 18.74
C TYR A 114 -26.33 0.01 18.97
N PRO A 115 -26.73 -0.84 17.99
CA PRO A 115 -26.89 -2.28 18.24
C PRO A 115 -25.61 -2.97 18.72
N LEU A 116 -24.47 -2.75 18.05
CA LEU A 116 -23.20 -3.36 18.46
C LEU A 116 -22.76 -2.87 19.84
N PHE A 117 -22.93 -1.56 20.09
CA PHE A 117 -22.66 -0.97 21.40
C PHE A 117 -23.52 -1.61 22.50
N ALA A 118 -24.83 -1.73 22.27
CA ALA A 118 -25.75 -2.32 23.23
C ALA A 118 -25.44 -3.80 23.50
N ILE A 119 -25.13 -4.58 22.46
CA ILE A 119 -24.70 -5.98 22.60
C ILE A 119 -23.44 -6.07 23.48
N ILE A 120 -22.44 -5.23 23.23
CA ILE A 120 -21.20 -5.26 24.04
C ILE A 120 -21.48 -4.83 25.48
N ALA A 121 -22.33 -3.81 25.70
CA ALA A 121 -22.74 -3.41 27.05
C ALA A 121 -23.47 -4.53 27.79
N ILE A 122 -24.35 -5.29 27.12
CA ILE A 122 -25.05 -6.45 27.68
C ILE A 122 -24.07 -7.60 27.96
N VAL A 123 -23.15 -7.90 27.03
CA VAL A 123 -22.10 -8.89 27.24
C VAL A 123 -21.26 -8.54 28.47
N LEU A 124 -20.86 -7.27 28.59
CA LEU A 124 -20.16 -6.79 29.78
C LEU A 124 -21.03 -6.93 31.02
N TRP A 125 -22.32 -6.62 30.99
CA TRP A 125 -23.20 -6.78 32.15
C TRP A 125 -23.21 -8.22 32.69
N VAL A 126 -23.34 -9.20 31.78
CA VAL A 126 -23.38 -10.65 32.10
C VAL A 126 -22.02 -11.19 32.56
N LEU A 127 -20.91 -10.64 32.05
CA LEU A 127 -19.57 -11.15 32.37
C LEU A 127 -19.21 -10.99 33.86
N PRO A 128 -18.48 -11.94 34.46
CA PRO A 128 -17.93 -11.77 35.81
C PRO A 128 -17.01 -10.55 35.93
N TYR A 129 -16.93 -9.96 37.13
CA TYR A 129 -16.12 -8.76 37.40
C TYR A 129 -14.64 -8.86 36.95
N PRO A 130 -13.92 -9.98 37.13
CA PRO A 130 -12.54 -10.08 36.64
C PRO A 130 -12.40 -9.77 35.14
N TYR A 131 -13.36 -10.23 34.32
CA TYR A 131 -13.36 -9.96 32.89
C TYR A 131 -13.77 -8.52 32.57
N LYS A 132 -14.71 -7.94 33.32
CA LYS A 132 -15.07 -6.50 33.22
C LYS A 132 -13.84 -5.62 33.48
N LYS A 133 -13.10 -5.90 34.56
CA LYS A 133 -11.86 -5.21 34.92
C LYS A 133 -10.76 -5.43 33.87
N GLN A 134 -10.62 -6.64 33.35
CA GLN A 134 -9.60 -7.00 32.37
C GLN A 134 -9.80 -6.28 31.03
N PHE A 135 -11.02 -6.34 30.46
CA PHE A 135 -11.28 -5.85 29.10
C PHE A 135 -11.61 -4.36 29.05
N PHE A 136 -12.32 -3.82 30.04
CA PHE A 136 -12.82 -2.43 30.01
C PHE A 136 -12.31 -1.57 31.17
N LEU A 137 -11.30 -2.06 31.91
CA LEU A 137 -10.65 -1.35 33.02
C LEU A 137 -11.64 -0.84 34.09
N ILE A 138 -12.73 -1.57 34.31
CA ILE A 138 -13.74 -1.23 35.32
C ILE A 138 -13.13 -1.43 36.72
N ALA A 139 -13.03 -0.34 37.49
CA ALA A 139 -12.23 -0.30 38.71
C ALA A 139 -12.86 -0.99 39.94
N LYS A 140 -14.19 -1.11 40.00
CA LYS A 140 -14.92 -1.70 41.14
C LYS A 140 -16.07 -2.60 40.66
N PRO A 141 -16.41 -3.68 41.41
CA PRO A 141 -17.48 -4.62 41.05
C PRO A 141 -18.86 -3.97 40.83
N ASP A 142 -19.24 -3.07 41.74
CA ASP A 142 -20.58 -2.45 41.76
C ASP A 142 -20.70 -1.23 40.83
N HIS A 143 -19.66 -0.91 40.07
CA HIS A 143 -19.60 0.32 39.28
C HIS A 143 -20.25 0.16 37.90
N PHE A 144 -20.48 -1.06 37.43
CA PHE A 144 -21.08 -1.28 36.11
C PHE A 144 -22.60 -1.34 36.19
N ASP A 145 -23.26 -0.29 35.72
CA ASP A 145 -24.72 -0.18 35.62
C ASP A 145 -25.14 -0.18 34.14
N LEU A 146 -25.85 -1.22 33.71
CA LEU A 146 -26.23 -1.40 32.31
C LEU A 146 -27.11 -0.24 31.81
N VAL A 147 -28.07 0.20 32.62
CA VAL A 147 -29.02 1.24 32.20
C VAL A 147 -28.26 2.54 31.99
N LYS A 148 -27.42 2.93 32.95
CA LYS A 148 -26.63 4.17 32.89
C LYS A 148 -25.60 4.18 31.75
N VAL A 149 -25.04 3.01 31.41
CA VAL A 149 -24.18 2.85 30.23
C VAL A 149 -25.00 3.05 28.94
N LEU A 150 -26.17 2.39 28.83
CA LEU A 150 -27.03 2.49 27.64
C LEU A 150 -27.62 3.89 27.44
N THR A 151 -27.86 4.64 28.52
CA THR A 151 -28.34 6.03 28.49
C THR A 151 -27.22 7.08 28.43
N PHE A 152 -25.96 6.65 28.31
CA PHE A 152 -24.79 7.51 28.12
C PHE A 152 -24.46 8.46 29.29
N GLU A 153 -24.76 8.07 30.53
CA GLU A 153 -24.40 8.87 31.71
C GLU A 153 -22.89 9.06 31.84
N LEU A 154 -22.45 10.31 32.07
CA LEU A 154 -21.04 10.71 32.02
C LEU A 154 -20.11 9.83 32.89
N PRO A 155 -20.46 9.48 34.16
CA PRO A 155 -19.59 8.66 35.00
C PRO A 155 -19.41 7.21 34.52
N TYR A 156 -20.32 6.71 33.68
CA TYR A 156 -20.39 5.31 33.23
C TYR A 156 -19.83 5.11 31.82
N ARG A 157 -19.18 6.14 31.25
CA ARG A 157 -18.55 6.11 29.92
C ARG A 157 -17.19 5.41 29.93
N TYR A 158 -17.15 4.14 30.30
CA TYR A 158 -15.91 3.39 30.50
C TYR A 158 -15.06 3.22 29.24
N HIS A 159 -13.75 3.37 29.40
CA HIS A 159 -12.71 3.01 28.42
C HIS A 159 -12.96 3.51 26.99
N VAL A 160 -13.52 2.71 26.08
CA VAL A 160 -13.82 3.12 24.69
C VAL A 160 -15.22 3.71 24.50
N PHE A 161 -16.14 3.52 25.46
CA PHE A 161 -17.54 3.92 25.35
C PHE A 161 -17.77 5.43 25.42
N TRP A 162 -16.77 6.22 25.79
CA TRP A 162 -16.97 7.65 25.93
C TRP A 162 -17.15 8.39 24.60
N THR A 163 -16.60 7.91 23.49
CA THR A 163 -16.67 8.64 22.20
C THR A 163 -18.06 8.63 21.58
N LEU A 164 -18.79 7.52 21.73
CA LEU A 164 -20.11 7.32 21.14
C LEU A 164 -21.16 8.35 21.59
N PRO A 165 -21.34 8.64 22.89
CA PRO A 165 -22.21 9.71 23.38
C PRO A 165 -21.96 11.07 22.71
N LEU A 166 -20.70 11.44 22.50
CA LEU A 166 -20.36 12.72 21.88
C LEU A 166 -20.79 12.74 20.42
N GLU A 167 -20.55 11.64 19.70
CA GLU A 167 -20.93 11.50 18.31
C GLU A 167 -22.45 11.60 18.13
N ILE A 168 -23.21 10.86 18.95
CA ILE A 168 -24.68 10.88 18.93
C ILE A 168 -25.20 12.27 19.29
N ALA A 169 -24.66 12.93 20.32
CA ALA A 169 -25.08 14.28 20.69
C ALA A 169 -24.87 15.27 19.54
N TYR A 170 -23.75 15.16 18.80
CA TYR A 170 -23.51 16.02 17.64
C TYR A 170 -24.43 15.70 16.45
N TYR A 171 -24.90 14.46 16.30
CA TYR A 171 -25.86 14.11 15.25
C TYR A 171 -27.16 14.93 15.33
N PHE A 172 -27.58 15.30 16.54
CA PHE A 172 -28.74 16.18 16.75
C PHE A 172 -28.45 17.66 16.42
N LEU A 173 -27.19 18.09 16.48
CA LEU A 173 -26.78 19.46 16.14
C LEU A 173 -26.64 19.68 14.62
N ILE A 174 -26.34 18.64 13.85
CA ILE A 174 -26.14 18.75 12.39
C ILE A 174 -27.36 19.36 11.67
N PRO A 175 -28.61 18.90 11.90
CA PRO A 175 -29.77 19.50 11.25
C PRO A 175 -29.91 21.00 11.52
N VAL A 176 -29.68 21.42 12.78
CA VAL A 176 -29.72 22.83 13.16
C VAL A 176 -28.61 23.61 12.46
N PHE A 177 -27.38 23.10 12.48
CA PHE A 177 -26.24 23.72 11.80
C PHE A 177 -26.50 23.93 10.30
N VAL A 178 -27.04 22.91 9.62
CA VAL A 178 -27.36 22.97 8.19
C VAL A 178 -28.47 23.98 7.90
N VAL A 179 -29.57 23.95 8.65
CA VAL A 179 -30.70 24.87 8.44
C VAL A 179 -30.27 26.32 8.69
N VAL A 180 -29.51 26.60 9.76
CA VAL A 180 -28.96 27.94 10.03
C VAL A 180 -28.05 28.40 8.89
N THR A 181 -27.17 27.52 8.40
CA THR A 181 -26.25 27.85 7.29
C THR A 181 -27.03 28.15 5.99
N LEU A 182 -28.10 27.42 5.72
CA LEU A 182 -28.98 27.68 4.56
C LEU A 182 -29.76 28.99 4.74
N ALA A 183 -30.27 29.28 5.95
CA ALA A 183 -31.02 30.49 6.26
C ALA A 183 -30.16 31.77 6.16
N LEU A 184 -28.87 31.69 6.45
CA LEU A 184 -27.94 32.81 6.33
C LEU A 184 -27.68 33.23 4.87
N GLY A 185 -28.04 32.40 3.88
CA GLY A 185 -27.91 32.71 2.46
C GLY A 185 -26.50 33.20 2.09
N PRO A 186 -26.34 34.43 1.55
CA PRO A 186 -25.02 34.97 1.17
C PRO A 186 -24.13 35.34 2.37
N ALA A 187 -24.66 35.46 3.59
CA ALA A 187 -23.92 35.89 4.78
C ALA A 187 -23.22 34.73 5.53
N TRP A 188 -23.26 33.51 5.01
CA TRP A 188 -22.69 32.30 5.65
C TRP A 188 -21.19 32.45 6.02
N TRP A 189 -20.43 33.22 5.24
CA TRP A 189 -18.99 33.41 5.44
C TRP A 189 -18.65 34.19 6.72
N LEU A 190 -19.53 35.08 7.19
CA LEU A 190 -19.34 35.82 8.44
C LEU A 190 -19.38 34.87 9.65
N LEU A 191 -20.41 34.01 9.69
CA LEU A 191 -20.52 32.98 10.72
C LEU A 191 -19.31 32.04 10.68
N PHE A 192 -18.89 31.62 9.49
CA PHE A 192 -17.75 30.71 9.34
C PHE A 192 -16.42 31.37 9.74
N GLY A 193 -16.25 32.67 9.48
CA GLY A 193 -15.09 33.43 9.94
C GLY A 193 -15.00 33.47 11.47
N LEU A 194 -16.12 33.77 12.15
CA LEU A 194 -16.19 33.75 13.61
C LEU A 194 -15.95 32.35 14.18
N MET A 195 -16.54 31.32 13.58
CA MET A 195 -16.35 29.93 14.00
C MET A 195 -14.93 29.45 13.76
N PHE A 196 -14.28 29.88 12.67
CA PHE A 196 -12.87 29.58 12.42
C PHE A 196 -11.96 30.20 13.48
N ILE A 197 -12.16 31.49 13.81
CA ILE A 197 -11.43 32.17 14.88
C ILE A 197 -11.62 31.43 16.21
N TRP A 198 -12.87 31.06 16.53
CA TRP A 198 -13.18 30.30 17.74
C TRP A 198 -12.52 28.91 17.78
N ILE A 199 -12.49 28.19 16.66
CA ILE A 199 -11.81 26.88 16.56
C ILE A 199 -10.30 27.06 16.74
N VAL A 200 -9.70 28.11 16.17
CA VAL A 200 -8.27 28.41 16.34
C VAL A 200 -7.97 28.76 17.80
N ASP A 201 -8.77 29.61 18.43
CA ASP A 201 -8.63 30.00 19.84
C ASP A 201 -8.72 28.79 20.77
N MET A 202 -9.78 27.99 20.66
CA MET A 202 -9.92 26.72 21.37
C MET A 202 -8.79 25.74 21.02
N GLY A 203 -8.33 25.79 19.77
CA GLY A 203 -7.19 25.05 19.22
C GLY A 203 -5.88 25.28 19.96
N VAL A 204 -5.61 26.54 20.25
CA VAL A 204 -4.36 27.05 20.83
C VAL A 204 -4.40 27.01 22.36
N HIS A 205 -5.53 27.39 22.96
CA HIS A 205 -5.66 27.59 24.40
C HIS A 205 -6.43 26.48 25.12
N GLY A 206 -7.23 25.69 24.41
CA GLY A 206 -8.06 24.63 24.99
C GLY A 206 -7.27 23.36 25.31
N PHE A 207 -7.60 22.75 26.45
CA PHE A 207 -7.07 21.45 26.86
C PHE A 207 -8.15 20.38 26.81
N ARG A 208 -7.83 19.20 26.25
CA ARG A 208 -8.78 18.09 26.09
C ARG A 208 -8.23 16.81 26.67
N THR A 209 -9.08 16.07 27.38
CA THR A 209 -8.79 14.75 27.92
C THR A 209 -9.88 13.76 27.54
N HIS A 210 -9.60 12.49 27.74
CA HIS A 210 -10.58 11.41 27.59
C HIS A 210 -11.75 11.60 28.57
N HIS A 211 -12.95 11.15 28.20
CA HIS A 211 -14.16 11.15 29.05
C HIS A 211 -14.76 12.51 29.41
N GLN A 212 -14.36 13.60 28.74
CA GLN A 212 -14.98 14.91 28.91
C GLN A 212 -16.38 14.98 28.25
N PRO A 213 -17.24 15.94 28.66
CA PRO A 213 -18.51 16.23 27.99
C PRO A 213 -18.30 16.74 26.55
N LEU A 214 -19.38 17.03 25.82
CA LEU A 214 -19.30 17.46 24.41
C LEU A 214 -18.55 18.79 24.21
N SER A 215 -18.61 19.72 25.17
CA SER A 215 -18.14 21.10 24.97
C SER A 215 -16.68 21.24 24.54
N PRO A 216 -15.68 20.52 25.10
CA PRO A 216 -14.30 20.67 24.67
C PRO A 216 -14.06 20.04 23.29
N HIS A 217 -14.88 19.09 22.85
CA HIS A 217 -14.74 18.43 21.55
C HIS A 217 -15.59 19.08 20.44
N LEU A 218 -16.50 19.98 20.80
CA LEU A 218 -17.39 20.65 19.85
C LEU A 218 -16.65 21.35 18.69
N PRO A 219 -15.50 22.06 18.90
CA PRO A 219 -14.77 22.67 17.79
C PRO A 219 -14.29 21.66 16.74
N THR A 220 -13.94 20.42 17.14
CA THR A 220 -13.54 19.35 16.20
C THR A 220 -14.68 18.94 15.28
N PHE A 221 -15.86 18.70 15.85
CA PHE A 221 -17.04 18.34 15.07
C PHE A 221 -17.46 19.50 14.15
N VAL A 222 -17.49 20.70 14.68
CA VAL A 222 -17.83 21.91 13.95
C VAL A 222 -16.89 22.13 12.76
N ALA A 223 -15.57 21.94 12.94
CA ALA A 223 -14.61 22.04 11.85
C ALA A 223 -14.97 21.12 10.68
N GLY A 224 -15.32 19.86 10.94
CA GLY A 224 -15.74 18.93 9.89
C GLY A 224 -17.04 19.35 9.17
N SER A 225 -18.03 19.86 9.91
CA SER A 225 -19.25 20.41 9.31
C SER A 225 -18.99 21.65 8.46
N MET A 226 -18.12 22.55 8.92
CA MET A 226 -17.68 23.70 8.14
C MET A 226 -16.97 23.26 6.85
N ALA A 227 -16.07 22.29 6.94
CA ALA A 227 -15.35 21.75 5.79
C ALA A 227 -16.29 21.17 4.72
N ALA A 228 -17.39 20.52 5.12
CA ALA A 228 -18.39 20.02 4.19
C ALA A 228 -19.08 21.15 3.40
N VAL A 229 -19.48 22.22 4.09
CA VAL A 229 -20.11 23.38 3.44
C VAL A 229 -19.12 24.13 2.55
N VAL A 230 -17.89 24.35 3.04
CA VAL A 230 -16.81 24.99 2.26
C VAL A 230 -16.53 24.18 0.99
N TYR A 231 -16.41 22.86 1.09
CA TYR A 231 -16.26 21.98 -0.07
C TYR A 231 -17.41 22.16 -1.07
N LEU A 232 -18.68 22.09 -0.63
CA LEU A 232 -19.84 22.24 -1.51
C LEU A 232 -19.88 23.58 -2.23
N LYS A 233 -19.59 24.68 -1.52
CA LYS A 233 -19.57 26.03 -2.11
C LYS A 233 -18.43 26.19 -3.10
N LEU A 234 -17.22 25.72 -2.76
CA LEU A 234 -16.06 25.76 -3.66
C LEU A 234 -16.25 24.87 -4.89
N ASP A 235 -16.72 23.64 -4.72
CA ASP A 235 -17.00 22.70 -5.83
C ASP A 235 -18.03 23.29 -6.80
N THR A 236 -19.11 23.89 -6.26
CA THR A 236 -20.13 24.56 -7.08
C THR A 236 -19.56 25.77 -7.81
N ALA A 237 -18.74 26.60 -7.15
CA ALA A 237 -18.12 27.78 -7.76
C ALA A 237 -17.12 27.41 -8.86
N ILE A 238 -16.26 26.41 -8.62
CA ILE A 238 -15.28 25.89 -9.59
C ILE A 238 -16.00 25.36 -10.83
N LYS A 239 -17.06 24.55 -10.64
CA LYS A 239 -17.87 24.01 -11.75
C LYS A 239 -18.60 25.10 -12.53
N ARG A 240 -19.20 26.06 -11.84
CA ARG A 240 -19.93 27.19 -12.45
C ARG A 240 -19.02 28.06 -13.31
N ASN A 241 -17.80 28.31 -12.85
CA ASN A 241 -16.84 29.20 -13.53
C ASN A 241 -15.84 28.43 -14.42
N ALA A 242 -16.01 27.11 -14.59
CA ALA A 242 -15.10 26.23 -15.32
C ALA A 242 -13.61 26.44 -14.97
N VAL A 243 -13.32 26.68 -13.69
CA VAL A 243 -11.97 27.02 -13.23
C VAL A 243 -11.04 25.83 -13.41
N GLN A 244 -9.99 26.02 -14.20
CA GLN A 244 -8.88 25.07 -14.32
C GLN A 244 -7.62 25.69 -13.71
N LEU A 245 -6.96 24.95 -12.82
CA LEU A 245 -5.71 25.42 -12.22
C LEU A 245 -4.57 25.34 -13.23
N THR A 246 -3.78 26.41 -13.31
CA THR A 246 -2.53 26.37 -14.07
C THR A 246 -1.52 25.44 -13.38
N PRO A 247 -0.50 24.91 -14.08
CA PRO A 247 0.52 24.06 -13.47
C PRO A 247 1.21 24.69 -12.25
N HIS A 248 1.45 26.01 -12.29
CA HIS A 248 2.05 26.74 -11.16
C HIS A 248 1.11 26.86 -9.96
N GLN A 249 -0.19 27.10 -10.19
CA GLN A 249 -1.19 27.11 -9.13
C GLN A 249 -1.36 25.73 -8.50
N LEU A 250 -1.36 24.68 -9.32
CA LEU A 250 -1.40 23.30 -8.84
C LEU A 250 -0.15 22.98 -8.01
N LEU A 251 1.04 23.38 -8.47
CA LEU A 251 2.27 23.21 -7.70
C LEU A 251 2.20 23.94 -6.35
N GLY A 252 1.75 25.20 -6.34
CA GLY A 252 1.55 25.96 -5.10
C GLY A 252 0.57 25.28 -4.15
N LEU A 253 -0.54 24.74 -4.67
CA LEU A 253 -1.50 23.96 -3.90
C LEU A 253 -0.87 22.69 -3.31
N ARG A 254 -0.04 21.97 -4.09
CA ARG A 254 0.67 20.77 -3.59
C ARG A 254 1.69 21.11 -2.51
N VAL A 255 2.43 22.20 -2.67
CA VAL A 255 3.37 22.68 -1.63
C VAL A 255 2.60 22.99 -0.34
N PHE A 256 1.46 23.68 -0.45
CA PHE A 256 0.60 23.96 0.71
C PHE A 256 0.03 22.68 1.34
N GLU A 257 -0.48 21.75 0.53
CA GLU A 257 -0.97 20.43 0.96
C GLU A 257 0.09 19.69 1.79
N TYR A 258 1.31 19.57 1.26
CA TYR A 258 2.40 18.88 1.96
C TYR A 258 2.87 19.63 3.21
N ALA A 259 2.81 20.97 3.23
CA ALA A 259 3.09 21.75 4.43
C ALA A 259 2.05 21.49 5.53
N VAL A 260 0.75 21.48 5.18
CA VAL A 260 -0.33 21.14 6.13
C VAL A 260 -0.21 19.69 6.61
N PHE A 261 0.13 18.75 5.73
CA PHE A 261 0.39 17.37 6.09
C PHE A 261 1.60 17.24 7.03
N GLY A 262 2.69 17.98 6.80
CA GLY A 262 3.84 18.05 7.69
C GLY A 262 3.49 18.61 9.07
N LEU A 263 2.64 19.65 9.15
CA LEU A 263 2.13 20.17 10.42
C LEU A 263 1.22 19.17 11.14
N LEU A 264 0.38 18.43 10.41
CA LEU A 264 -0.42 17.35 10.97
C LEU A 264 0.48 16.26 11.58
N LEU A 265 1.51 15.83 10.85
CA LEU A 265 2.48 14.85 11.38
C LEU A 265 3.24 15.42 12.58
N SER A 266 3.63 16.69 12.56
CA SER A 266 4.24 17.38 13.70
C SER A 266 3.35 17.32 14.95
N ALA A 267 2.05 17.62 14.80
CA ALA A 267 1.09 17.53 15.88
C ALA A 267 0.91 16.09 16.39
N CYS A 268 0.88 15.12 15.47
CA CYS A 268 0.77 13.70 15.79
C CYS A 268 2.03 13.09 16.38
N PHE A 269 3.24 13.63 16.15
CA PHE A 269 4.52 13.03 16.54
C PHE A 269 5.40 13.99 17.35
N LYS A 270 4.81 14.86 18.17
CA LYS A 270 5.50 15.73 19.12
C LYS A 270 6.56 16.67 18.50
N GLY A 271 6.18 17.41 17.48
CA GLY A 271 7.06 18.42 16.88
C GLY A 271 7.95 17.91 15.75
N LEU A 272 7.61 16.75 15.17
CA LEU A 272 8.28 16.19 13.99
C LEU A 272 8.46 17.25 12.90
N PHE A 273 9.68 17.42 12.40
CA PHE A 273 10.11 18.46 11.44
C PHE A 273 10.16 19.90 11.95
N PHE A 274 9.78 20.19 13.20
CA PHE A 274 9.76 21.56 13.72
C PHE A 274 10.52 21.69 15.04
N HIS A 275 11.20 20.63 15.49
CA HIS A 275 11.91 20.67 16.75
C HIS A 275 13.13 21.59 16.76
N TRP A 276 13.77 21.77 15.60
CA TRP A 276 14.90 22.67 15.42
C TRP A 276 14.48 24.15 15.35
N VAL A 277 13.19 24.43 15.15
CA VAL A 277 12.66 25.78 15.21
C VAL A 277 12.37 26.08 16.67
N HIS A 278 13.22 26.88 17.33
CA HIS A 278 13.04 27.29 18.74
C HIS A 278 11.66 27.94 19.02
N ALA A 279 10.96 28.37 17.97
CA ALA A 279 9.58 28.82 18.00
C ALA A 279 8.59 27.68 17.75
N ASN A 280 8.74 26.52 18.40
CA ASN A 280 7.67 25.54 18.43
C ASN A 280 6.79 25.81 19.66
N PRO A 281 5.65 26.52 19.53
CA PRO A 281 4.77 26.82 20.66
C PRO A 281 4.11 25.56 21.25
N ILE A 282 4.41 24.36 20.74
CA ILE A 282 3.77 23.05 21.02
C ILE A 282 4.35 22.33 22.25
N ARG A 283 5.20 22.99 23.04
CA ARG A 283 6.28 22.28 23.73
C ARG A 283 5.92 21.41 24.95
N GLU A 284 4.84 21.61 25.73
CA GLU A 284 4.83 20.99 27.08
C GLU A 284 3.56 20.32 27.65
N ASN A 285 2.37 20.35 27.01
CA ASN A 285 1.17 19.81 27.66
C ASN A 285 0.68 18.47 27.05
N PHE A 286 0.43 17.47 27.91
CA PHE A 286 -0.03 16.10 27.60
C PHE A 286 -1.40 15.99 26.87
N GLY A 287 -2.02 17.11 26.51
CA GLY A 287 -3.28 17.18 25.77
C GLY A 287 -3.03 17.31 24.27
N THR A 288 -3.77 16.57 23.45
CA THR A 288 -3.70 16.73 21.99
C THR A 288 -4.29 18.05 21.55
N ARG A 289 -3.44 18.92 20.99
CA ARG A 289 -3.88 20.11 20.26
C ARG A 289 -4.76 19.73 19.09
N PHE A 290 -5.66 20.63 18.72
CA PHE A 290 -6.66 20.35 17.68
C PHE A 290 -5.99 20.12 16.33
N ILE A 291 -6.01 18.87 15.86
CA ILE A 291 -5.62 18.53 14.49
C ILE A 291 -6.77 18.78 13.49
N SER A 292 -7.95 19.17 13.99
CA SER A 292 -9.19 19.27 13.21
C SER A 292 -9.02 20.16 11.98
N LEU A 293 -8.42 21.34 12.13
CA LEU A 293 -8.17 22.26 11.01
C LEU A 293 -7.29 21.62 9.93
N HIS A 294 -6.16 21.02 10.32
CA HIS A 294 -5.25 20.33 9.39
C HIS A 294 -5.97 19.21 8.63
N VAL A 295 -6.71 18.36 9.35
CA VAL A 295 -7.48 17.25 8.76
C VAL A 295 -8.56 17.79 7.82
N THR A 296 -9.30 18.83 8.21
CA THR A 296 -10.34 19.43 7.36
C THR A 296 -9.78 20.09 6.11
N SER A 297 -8.65 20.79 6.20
CA SER A 297 -7.98 21.39 5.05
C SER A 297 -7.55 20.32 4.06
N LEU A 298 -6.93 19.23 4.54
CA LEU A 298 -6.53 18.11 3.69
C LEU A 298 -7.74 17.43 3.04
N ILE A 299 -8.84 17.21 3.77
CA ILE A 299 -10.07 16.64 3.20
C ILE A 299 -10.60 17.53 2.07
N VAL A 300 -10.72 18.84 2.28
CA VAL A 300 -11.25 19.76 1.26
C VAL A 300 -10.32 19.81 0.04
N ILE A 301 -9.01 19.91 0.24
CA ILE A 301 -8.02 19.91 -0.85
C ILE A 301 -8.10 18.61 -1.65
N GLU A 302 -8.08 17.46 -0.99
CA GLU A 302 -8.10 16.15 -1.68
C GLU A 302 -9.44 15.86 -2.37
N MET A 303 -10.55 16.39 -1.85
CA MET A 303 -11.84 16.25 -2.52
C MET A 303 -11.97 17.12 -3.77
N LEU A 304 -11.36 18.32 -3.78
CA LEU A 304 -11.37 19.21 -4.94
C LEU A 304 -10.31 18.82 -5.98
N PHE A 305 -9.10 18.48 -5.52
CA PHE A 305 -7.95 18.20 -6.36
C PHE A 305 -7.17 16.96 -5.86
N PRO A 306 -7.66 15.74 -6.13
CA PRO A 306 -7.04 14.50 -5.66
C PRO A 306 -5.54 14.39 -6.00
N SER A 307 -4.72 14.03 -5.01
CA SER A 307 -3.26 13.92 -5.12
C SER A 307 -2.77 12.47 -4.99
N GLU A 308 -1.45 12.29 -4.90
CA GLU A 308 -0.89 10.99 -4.52
C GLU A 308 -1.26 10.58 -3.08
N LEU A 309 -1.55 11.57 -2.21
CA LEU A 309 -1.97 11.35 -0.83
C LEU A 309 -3.33 10.65 -0.76
N SER A 310 -4.36 11.14 -1.46
CA SER A 310 -5.64 10.42 -1.54
C SER A 310 -5.46 9.05 -2.17
N ARG A 311 -4.73 8.91 -3.28
CA ARG A 311 -4.47 7.61 -3.92
C ARG A 311 -3.82 6.60 -2.98
N MET A 312 -2.92 7.04 -2.10
CA MET A 312 -2.34 6.17 -1.07
C MET A 312 -3.42 5.60 -0.14
N PHE A 313 -4.37 6.45 0.30
CA PHE A 313 -5.49 6.02 1.14
C PHE A 313 -6.58 5.25 0.38
N GLU A 314 -6.64 5.34 -0.95
CA GLU A 314 -7.53 4.50 -1.77
C GLU A 314 -7.08 3.03 -1.86
N TRP A 315 -5.92 2.68 -1.29
CA TRP A 315 -5.44 1.31 -1.27
C TRP A 315 -6.46 0.37 -0.60
N ASN A 316 -6.70 -0.79 -1.23
CA ASN A 316 -7.74 -1.74 -0.84
C ASN A 316 -7.66 -2.15 0.65
N VAL A 317 -6.44 -2.25 1.17
CA VAL A 317 -6.18 -2.63 2.57
C VAL A 317 -6.70 -1.55 3.52
N PHE A 318 -6.27 -0.29 3.35
CA PHE A 318 -6.75 0.82 4.18
C PHE A 318 -8.26 1.00 4.05
N ARG A 319 -8.81 0.90 2.84
CA ARG A 319 -10.28 0.97 2.63
C ARG A 319 -11.02 -0.14 3.35
N TYR A 320 -10.47 -1.36 3.36
CA TYR A 320 -11.09 -2.47 4.07
C TYR A 320 -11.10 -2.23 5.58
N TRP A 321 -9.97 -1.84 6.16
CA TRP A 321 -9.89 -1.46 7.57
C TRP A 321 -10.84 -0.28 7.90
N GLY A 322 -10.99 0.66 6.97
CA GLY A 322 -11.98 1.74 7.05
C GLY A 322 -13.41 1.24 7.16
N LYS A 323 -13.79 0.26 6.34
CA LYS A 323 -15.14 -0.34 6.36
C LYS A 323 -15.44 -1.05 7.68
N ILE A 324 -14.47 -1.75 8.24
CA ILE A 324 -14.61 -2.46 9.52
C ILE A 324 -14.21 -1.62 10.75
N SER A 325 -13.87 -0.34 10.55
CA SER A 325 -13.29 0.55 11.58
C SER A 325 -14.13 0.61 12.86
N PHE A 326 -15.45 0.61 12.75
CA PHE A 326 -16.32 0.62 13.92
C PHE A 326 -16.24 -0.68 14.74
N SER A 327 -16.24 -1.84 14.06
CA SER A 327 -16.08 -3.14 14.72
C SER A 327 -14.69 -3.27 15.35
N VAL A 328 -13.63 -2.81 14.67
CA VAL A 328 -12.26 -2.76 15.23
C VAL A 328 -12.23 -1.88 16.49
N TYR A 329 -12.79 -0.66 16.41
CA TYR A 329 -12.84 0.27 17.55
C TYR A 329 -13.59 -0.33 18.75
N MET A 330 -14.67 -1.08 18.52
CA MET A 330 -15.45 -1.66 19.62
C MET A 330 -14.85 -2.94 20.20
N LEU A 331 -14.17 -3.77 19.38
CA LEU A 331 -13.75 -5.12 19.78
C LEU A 331 -12.27 -5.24 20.14
N HIS A 332 -11.43 -4.24 19.83
CA HIS A 332 -9.99 -4.35 20.09
C HIS A 332 -9.65 -4.58 21.56
N CYS A 333 -10.45 -4.09 22.51
CA CYS A 333 -10.23 -4.34 23.93
C CYS A 333 -10.27 -5.83 24.29
N PHE A 334 -11.21 -6.59 23.69
CA PHE A 334 -11.29 -8.04 23.90
C PHE A 334 -10.07 -8.76 23.36
N ALA A 335 -9.54 -8.33 22.22
CA ALA A 335 -8.35 -8.90 21.64
C ALA A 335 -7.07 -8.53 22.43
N ILE A 336 -6.85 -7.23 22.66
CA ILE A 336 -5.65 -6.67 23.28
C ILE A 336 -5.47 -7.18 24.71
N TYR A 337 -6.55 -7.21 25.48
CA TYR A 337 -6.49 -7.58 26.88
C TYR A 337 -6.85 -9.05 27.14
N SER A 338 -7.10 -9.86 26.10
CA SER A 338 -7.30 -11.31 26.26
C SER A 338 -6.08 -11.94 26.95
N SER A 339 -6.32 -12.87 27.87
CA SER A 339 -5.23 -13.61 28.52
C SER A 339 -4.38 -14.38 27.50
N PHE A 340 -5.00 -14.81 26.40
CA PHE A 340 -4.35 -15.52 25.29
C PHE A 340 -3.25 -14.69 24.63
N VAL A 341 -3.45 -13.39 24.41
CA VAL A 341 -2.46 -12.53 23.73
C VAL A 341 -1.62 -11.73 24.73
N ARG A 342 -2.24 -11.24 25.81
CA ARG A 342 -1.64 -10.28 26.75
C ARG A 342 -0.36 -10.80 27.41
N TYR A 343 -0.31 -12.10 27.71
CA TYR A 343 0.79 -12.73 28.44
C TYR A 343 1.80 -13.47 27.54
N GLN A 344 1.75 -13.25 26.22
CA GLN A 344 2.74 -13.84 25.32
C GLN A 344 4.15 -13.32 25.65
N PRO A 345 5.13 -14.21 25.89
CA PRO A 345 6.47 -13.82 26.32
C PRO A 345 7.28 -13.15 25.21
N ASN A 346 7.02 -13.53 23.95
CA ASN A 346 7.65 -12.93 22.78
C ASN A 346 6.91 -11.63 22.39
N TYR A 347 7.67 -10.54 22.26
CA TYR A 347 7.16 -9.21 21.88
C TYR A 347 6.40 -9.23 20.55
N TYR A 348 6.92 -9.93 19.54
CA TYR A 348 6.32 -10.00 18.22
C TYR A 348 5.03 -10.84 18.23
N ASP A 349 5.00 -11.96 18.95
CA ASP A 349 3.75 -12.71 19.14
C ASP A 349 2.69 -11.84 19.81
N ASN A 350 3.07 -11.10 20.85
CA ASN A 350 2.17 -10.13 21.48
C ASN A 350 1.66 -9.08 20.47
N LEU A 351 2.54 -8.48 19.65
CA LEU A 351 2.19 -7.48 18.65
C LEU A 351 1.25 -8.05 17.57
N PHE A 352 1.67 -9.09 16.87
CA PHE A 352 0.90 -9.69 15.78
C PHE A 352 -0.41 -10.32 16.29
N GLY A 353 -0.40 -10.92 17.48
CA GLY A 353 -1.59 -11.45 18.14
C GLY A 353 -2.62 -10.36 18.43
N LYS A 354 -2.21 -9.20 18.98
CA LYS A 354 -3.11 -8.09 19.31
C LYS A 354 -3.81 -7.56 18.06
N PHE A 355 -3.06 -7.25 17.00
CA PHE A 355 -3.64 -6.73 15.76
C PHE A 355 -4.41 -7.80 14.97
N GLY A 356 -3.85 -9.00 14.84
CA GLY A 356 -4.44 -10.11 14.10
C GLY A 356 -5.78 -10.55 14.69
N LEU A 357 -5.84 -10.77 16.01
CA LEU A 357 -7.08 -11.14 16.69
C LEU A 357 -8.12 -10.01 16.62
N THR A 358 -7.70 -8.75 16.77
CA THR A 358 -8.59 -7.59 16.61
C THR A 358 -9.23 -7.57 15.22
N LEU A 359 -8.43 -7.68 14.16
CA LEU A 359 -8.91 -7.65 12.79
C LEU A 359 -9.81 -8.86 12.49
N MET A 360 -9.46 -10.05 12.98
CA MET A 360 -10.26 -11.26 12.81
C MET A 360 -11.66 -11.11 13.44
N LEU A 361 -11.73 -10.69 14.71
CA LEU A 361 -12.99 -10.48 15.42
C LEU A 361 -13.84 -9.38 14.75
N ALA A 362 -13.21 -8.28 14.33
CA ALA A 362 -13.88 -7.18 13.65
C ALA A 362 -14.42 -7.59 12.28
N THR A 363 -13.65 -8.34 11.49
CA THR A 363 -14.08 -8.89 10.20
C THR A 363 -15.26 -9.84 10.37
N ALA A 364 -15.21 -10.75 11.34
CA ALA A 364 -16.32 -11.66 11.63
C ALA A 364 -17.59 -10.90 12.02
N SER A 365 -17.47 -9.94 12.95
CA SER A 365 -18.58 -9.07 13.36
C SER A 365 -19.19 -8.28 12.20
N TYR A 366 -18.35 -7.70 11.33
CA TYR A 366 -18.81 -6.95 10.17
C TYR A 366 -19.62 -7.81 9.19
N HIS A 367 -19.15 -9.02 8.89
CA HIS A 367 -19.86 -9.92 7.98
C HIS A 367 -21.17 -10.46 8.56
N LEU A 368 -21.23 -10.72 9.87
CA LEU A 368 -22.47 -11.11 10.55
C LEU A 368 -23.53 -10.01 10.45
N GLN A 369 -23.18 -8.76 10.79
CA GLN A 369 -24.10 -7.62 10.67
C GLN A 369 -24.57 -7.40 9.23
N GLN A 370 -23.66 -7.58 8.26
CA GLN A 370 -24.00 -7.40 6.86
C GLN A 370 -24.93 -8.51 6.36
N SER A 371 -24.73 -9.77 6.78
CA SER A 371 -25.62 -10.88 6.42
C SER A 371 -27.06 -10.65 6.91
N GLU A 372 -27.24 -10.20 8.15
CA GLU A 372 -28.57 -9.89 8.69
C GLU A 372 -29.24 -8.73 7.96
N SER A 373 -28.50 -7.65 7.71
CA SER A 373 -29.03 -6.49 6.97
C SER A 373 -29.47 -6.84 5.54
N ASN A 374 -28.77 -7.76 4.88
CA ASN A 374 -29.11 -8.22 3.53
C ASN A 374 -30.33 -9.15 3.52
N VAL A 375 -30.51 -9.96 4.58
CA VAL A 375 -31.71 -10.79 4.77
C VAL A 375 -32.95 -9.91 4.98
N VAL A 376 -32.87 -8.91 5.87
CA VAL A 376 -33.97 -7.95 6.12
C VAL A 376 -34.31 -7.13 4.88
N ARG A 377 -33.30 -6.77 4.07
CA ARG A 377 -33.52 -6.03 2.82
C ARG A 377 -34.16 -6.90 1.73
N ARG A 378 -33.85 -8.19 1.69
CA ARG A 378 -34.50 -9.16 0.79
C ARG A 378 -35.95 -9.42 1.20
N THR A 379 -36.24 -9.56 2.49
CA THR A 379 -37.62 -9.74 2.97
C THR A 379 -38.48 -8.50 2.70
N ARG A 380 -37.98 -7.29 2.98
CA ARG A 380 -38.69 -6.05 2.60
C ARG A 380 -38.95 -5.94 1.10
N ALA A 381 -37.98 -6.28 0.24
CA ALA A 381 -38.19 -6.24 -1.20
C ALA A 381 -39.28 -7.22 -1.67
N VAL A 382 -39.40 -8.38 -1.01
CA VAL A 382 -40.46 -9.36 -1.28
C VAL A 382 -41.82 -8.89 -0.78
N ASP A 383 -41.86 -8.14 0.32
CA ASP A 383 -43.10 -7.57 0.86
C ASP A 383 -43.57 -6.36 0.03
N ASP A 384 -42.66 -5.49 -0.41
CA ASP A 384 -42.94 -4.36 -1.31
C ASP A 384 -43.47 -4.87 -2.68
N ASP A 385 -42.85 -5.92 -3.25
CA ASP A 385 -43.32 -6.54 -4.51
C ASP A 385 -44.73 -7.16 -4.35
N LYS A 386 -45.08 -7.65 -3.15
CA LYS A 386 -46.42 -8.17 -2.86
C LYS A 386 -47.44 -7.04 -2.71
N GLU A 387 -47.10 -5.95 -2.03
CA GLU A 387 -47.98 -4.77 -1.90
C GLU A 387 -48.24 -4.11 -3.27
N ASP A 388 -47.22 -3.97 -4.12
CA ASP A 388 -47.39 -3.45 -5.49
C ASP A 388 -48.23 -4.40 -6.37
N SER A 389 -48.09 -5.72 -6.19
CA SER A 389 -48.95 -6.69 -6.89
C SER A 389 -50.42 -6.62 -6.43
N MET A 390 -50.67 -6.37 -5.15
CA MET A 390 -52.02 -6.21 -4.59
C MET A 390 -52.65 -4.88 -5.01
N ARG A 391 -51.86 -3.78 -5.03
CA ARG A 391 -52.30 -2.49 -5.57
C ARG A 391 -52.60 -2.57 -7.05
N SER A 392 -51.73 -3.21 -7.84
CA SER A 392 -51.98 -3.43 -9.27
C SER A 392 -53.22 -4.30 -9.51
N ALA A 393 -53.52 -5.26 -8.64
CA ALA A 393 -54.74 -6.08 -8.73
C ALA A 393 -56.00 -5.30 -8.32
N GLN A 394 -55.90 -4.41 -7.32
CA GLN A 394 -56.98 -3.51 -6.93
C GLN A 394 -57.27 -2.45 -8.00
N ASP A 395 -56.23 -1.86 -8.59
CA ASP A 395 -56.36 -0.91 -9.70
C ASP A 395 -56.92 -1.58 -10.96
N LEU A 396 -56.60 -2.86 -11.21
CA LEU A 396 -57.24 -3.65 -12.28
C LEU A 396 -58.71 -3.96 -11.97
N SER A 397 -59.05 -4.27 -10.72
CA SER A 397 -60.43 -4.56 -10.32
C SER A 397 -61.34 -3.33 -10.36
N LEU A 398 -60.78 -2.14 -10.14
CA LEU A 398 -61.48 -0.86 -10.29
C LEU A 398 -61.59 -0.40 -11.74
N ALA A 399 -60.74 -0.92 -12.64
CA ALA A 399 -60.75 -0.61 -14.07
C ALA A 399 -61.64 -1.55 -14.92
N VAL A 400 -62.12 -2.68 -14.37
CA VAL A 400 -62.93 -3.70 -15.09
C VAL A 400 -64.42 -3.64 -14.68
N GLY A 401 -64.87 -2.45 -14.28
CA GLY A 401 -66.27 -2.17 -13.97
C GLY A 401 -67.04 -1.54 -15.12
N ASP A 402 -66.82 -1.92 -16.38
CA ASP A 402 -67.79 -1.73 -17.46
C ASP A 402 -67.43 -2.60 -18.68
N GLU A 403 -68.47 -2.98 -19.43
CA GLU A 403 -68.47 -3.68 -20.72
C GLU A 403 -68.38 -5.22 -20.72
N THR A 404 -69.59 -5.77 -20.86
CA THR A 404 -69.94 -7.09 -21.38
C THR A 404 -69.45 -7.31 -22.82
N ARG A 405 -68.74 -8.43 -23.06
CA ARG A 405 -68.87 -9.25 -24.28
C ARG A 405 -68.15 -10.60 -24.15
N GLU A 406 -68.87 -11.65 -24.56
CA GLU A 406 -68.42 -13.04 -24.65
C GLU A 406 -67.36 -13.28 -25.75
N PRO A 407 -66.63 -14.42 -25.71
CA PRO A 407 -65.31 -14.54 -26.32
C PRO A 407 -65.33 -15.17 -27.72
N SER A 408 -64.39 -14.77 -28.57
CA SER A 408 -63.96 -15.58 -29.72
C SER A 408 -62.45 -15.71 -29.77
N ASP A 409 -62.03 -16.98 -29.75
CA ASP A 409 -60.83 -17.61 -30.27
C ASP A 409 -59.68 -16.73 -30.80
N ALA A 410 -58.55 -16.76 -30.08
CA ALA A 410 -57.19 -17.06 -30.59
C ALA A 410 -56.10 -16.40 -29.71
N ALA A 411 -55.56 -17.14 -28.73
CA ALA A 411 -54.30 -16.78 -28.08
C ALA A 411 -53.61 -17.98 -27.43
N GLN A 412 -52.96 -18.81 -28.24
CA GLN A 412 -52.00 -19.79 -27.74
C GLN A 412 -50.78 -19.85 -28.66
N GLN A 413 -49.95 -18.80 -28.61
CA GLN A 413 -48.54 -18.80 -29.04
C GLN A 413 -47.91 -17.42 -28.78
N ASN A 414 -47.36 -17.18 -27.58
CA ASN A 414 -46.26 -16.22 -27.39
C ASN A 414 -45.61 -16.27 -25.99
N SER A 415 -45.19 -17.45 -25.54
CA SER A 415 -44.42 -17.60 -24.28
C SER A 415 -43.08 -18.34 -24.43
N ALA A 416 -42.51 -18.42 -25.64
CA ALA A 416 -41.27 -19.18 -25.87
C ALA A 416 -40.13 -18.45 -26.63
N SER A 417 -40.16 -17.13 -26.79
CA SER A 417 -39.11 -16.39 -27.55
C SER A 417 -38.25 -15.41 -26.74
N LYS A 418 -38.48 -15.22 -25.43
CA LYS A 418 -37.74 -14.23 -24.61
C LYS A 418 -36.51 -14.74 -23.83
N SER A 419 -36.08 -15.99 -24.03
CA SER A 419 -34.95 -16.60 -23.31
C SER A 419 -33.65 -16.75 -24.13
N LYS A 420 -33.66 -16.50 -25.45
CA LYS A 420 -32.48 -16.71 -26.32
C LYS A 420 -31.79 -15.44 -26.85
N SER A 421 -32.21 -14.24 -26.43
CA SER A 421 -31.62 -12.96 -26.90
C SER A 421 -30.54 -12.36 -25.96
N LEU A 422 -30.31 -12.95 -24.77
CA LEU A 422 -29.34 -12.44 -23.78
C LEU A 422 -27.95 -13.11 -23.79
N LYS A 423 -27.63 -13.91 -24.82
CA LYS A 423 -26.31 -14.57 -24.98
C LYS A 423 -25.53 -14.22 -26.25
N ALA A 424 -26.01 -13.30 -27.08
CA ALA A 424 -25.37 -12.96 -28.36
C ALA A 424 -24.84 -11.51 -28.46
N LYS A 425 -24.57 -10.85 -27.33
CA LYS A 425 -24.08 -9.45 -27.33
C LYS A 425 -22.75 -9.22 -26.60
N ASN A 426 -21.89 -10.25 -26.56
CA ASN A 426 -20.54 -10.14 -25.98
C ASN A 426 -19.42 -10.70 -26.87
N GLN A 427 -19.64 -10.81 -28.19
CA GLN A 427 -18.64 -11.33 -29.14
C GLN A 427 -18.12 -10.34 -30.20
N ASN A 428 -18.60 -9.09 -30.23
CA ASN A 428 -18.12 -8.08 -31.19
C ASN A 428 -17.29 -6.95 -30.54
N SER A 429 -16.20 -7.30 -29.86
CA SER A 429 -15.08 -6.35 -29.62
C SER A 429 -13.69 -6.93 -29.92
N ALA A 430 -13.62 -8.09 -30.58
CA ALA A 430 -12.37 -8.71 -30.99
C ALA A 430 -12.12 -8.54 -32.49
N CYS A 431 -11.92 -7.30 -32.96
CA CYS A 431 -11.34 -7.06 -34.28
C CYS A 431 -10.72 -5.65 -34.38
N SER A 432 -9.63 -5.42 -33.65
CA SER A 432 -8.64 -4.36 -33.92
C SER A 432 -7.39 -4.52 -33.07
N SER A 433 -6.64 -5.62 -33.24
CA SER A 433 -5.22 -5.66 -32.88
C SER A 433 -4.50 -6.79 -33.63
N GLY A 434 -4.52 -6.70 -34.95
CA GLY A 434 -3.66 -7.50 -35.82
C GLY A 434 -2.63 -6.60 -36.45
N ASN A 435 -1.52 -6.30 -35.76
CA ASN A 435 -0.31 -5.88 -36.45
C ASN A 435 0.94 -6.32 -35.67
N GLY A 436 1.80 -7.06 -36.38
CA GLY A 436 3.24 -7.15 -36.16
C GLY A 436 3.73 -7.72 -34.85
N GLY A 437 4.21 -8.97 -34.88
CA GLY A 437 5.08 -9.51 -33.85
C GLY A 437 6.42 -8.77 -33.81
N GLU A 438 6.52 -7.78 -32.93
CA GLU A 438 7.81 -7.30 -32.43
C GLU A 438 8.13 -8.01 -31.10
N GLY A 439 9.37 -8.47 -30.97
CA GLY A 439 9.85 -9.29 -29.85
C GLY A 439 9.59 -8.63 -28.50
N ARG A 440 8.56 -9.11 -27.81
CA ARG A 440 8.30 -8.76 -26.41
C ARG A 440 9.47 -9.29 -25.58
N GLY A 441 10.37 -8.39 -25.16
CA GLY A 441 11.43 -8.71 -24.21
C GLY A 441 10.88 -9.43 -22.96
N PRO A 442 11.71 -10.17 -22.21
CA PRO A 442 11.24 -10.97 -21.08
C PRO A 442 10.44 -10.07 -20.12
N ALA A 443 9.20 -10.46 -19.82
CA ALA A 443 8.31 -9.74 -18.91
C ALA A 443 9.03 -9.51 -17.58
N LYS A 444 9.19 -8.24 -17.17
CA LYS A 444 9.86 -7.88 -15.92
C LYS A 444 9.02 -8.36 -14.74
N ILE A 445 9.59 -9.20 -13.88
CA ILE A 445 8.95 -9.66 -12.64
C ILE A 445 9.05 -8.52 -11.61
N LEU A 446 8.03 -7.67 -11.57
CA LEU A 446 8.07 -6.38 -10.86
C LEU A 446 8.16 -6.52 -9.34
N PHE A 447 7.52 -7.54 -8.76
CA PHE A 447 7.51 -7.73 -7.30
C PHE A 447 8.92 -7.97 -6.73
N LEU A 448 9.87 -8.49 -7.53
CA LEU A 448 11.25 -8.71 -7.08
C LEU A 448 11.97 -7.39 -6.78
N ASP A 449 11.64 -6.30 -7.48
CA ASP A 449 12.14 -4.97 -7.13
C ASP A 449 11.62 -4.57 -5.74
N GLY A 450 10.36 -4.85 -5.42
CA GLY A 450 9.78 -4.61 -4.10
C GLY A 450 10.43 -5.40 -2.98
N VAL A 451 10.73 -6.68 -3.21
CA VAL A 451 11.42 -7.54 -2.24
C VAL A 451 12.82 -7.00 -1.94
N ARG A 452 13.56 -6.49 -2.95
CA ARG A 452 14.82 -5.76 -2.73
C ARG A 452 14.64 -4.51 -1.89
N GLY A 453 13.54 -3.77 -2.13
CA GLY A 453 13.20 -2.58 -1.36
C GLY A 453 12.95 -2.88 0.11
N LEU A 454 12.26 -3.99 0.43
CA LEU A 454 12.10 -4.43 1.80
C LEU A 454 13.44 -4.85 2.42
N ALA A 455 14.27 -5.60 1.69
CA ALA A 455 15.57 -6.03 2.19
C ALA A 455 16.46 -4.83 2.57
N VAL A 456 16.50 -3.77 1.78
CA VAL A 456 17.33 -2.62 2.13
C VAL A 456 16.79 -1.82 3.33
N ILE A 457 15.48 -1.82 3.56
CA ILE A 457 14.88 -1.28 4.77
C ILE A 457 15.33 -2.09 5.99
N PHE A 458 15.37 -3.42 5.90
CA PHE A 458 15.89 -4.28 6.97
C PHE A 458 17.36 -4.01 7.29
N VAL A 459 18.21 -3.76 6.28
CA VAL A 459 19.62 -3.35 6.49
C VAL A 459 19.72 -2.06 7.29
N ILE A 460 18.91 -1.05 6.96
CA ILE A 460 18.89 0.20 7.73
C ILE A 460 18.46 -0.07 9.17
N THR A 461 17.33 -0.76 9.37
CA THR A 461 16.79 -1.06 10.70
C THR A 461 17.82 -1.74 11.61
N GLU A 462 18.54 -2.74 11.10
CA GLU A 462 19.63 -3.44 11.80
C GLU A 462 20.74 -2.47 12.23
N HIS A 463 21.28 -1.67 11.31
CA HIS A 463 22.43 -0.81 11.59
C HIS A 463 22.11 0.40 12.46
N VAL A 464 20.83 0.79 12.54
CA VAL A 464 20.36 1.76 13.55
C VAL A 464 20.34 1.14 14.95
N GLY A 465 20.21 -0.19 15.05
CA GLY A 465 19.99 -0.92 16.29
C GLY A 465 18.51 -0.99 16.70
N TRP A 466 17.58 -0.71 15.77
CA TRP A 466 16.17 -0.96 16.02
C TRP A 466 15.89 -2.45 15.86
N MET A 467 15.05 -3.01 16.73
CA MET A 467 14.78 -4.45 16.75
C MET A 467 16.07 -5.27 16.93
N GLY A 468 17.03 -4.79 17.73
CA GLY A 468 18.33 -5.45 17.93
C GLY A 468 18.27 -6.83 18.60
N ASP A 469 17.08 -7.33 18.94
CA ASP A 469 16.86 -8.71 19.31
C ASP A 469 16.74 -9.64 18.08
N VAL A 470 16.37 -9.14 16.90
CA VAL A 470 16.30 -9.93 15.66
C VAL A 470 17.43 -9.56 14.69
N ASN A 471 17.90 -10.54 13.90
CA ASN A 471 18.99 -10.34 12.92
C ASN A 471 18.42 -9.99 11.54
N LEU A 472 17.73 -8.85 11.42
CA LEU A 472 17.08 -8.43 10.17
C LEU A 472 18.09 -8.13 9.07
N GLY A 473 19.29 -7.65 9.42
CA GLY A 473 20.39 -7.43 8.48
C GLY A 473 20.79 -8.72 7.76
N ASN A 474 20.89 -9.83 8.50
CA ASN A 474 21.26 -11.13 7.94
C ASN A 474 20.16 -11.69 7.04
N CYS A 475 18.90 -11.54 7.43
CA CYS A 475 17.76 -11.85 6.58
C CYS A 475 17.79 -11.02 5.29
N ALA A 476 18.13 -9.74 5.37
CA ALA A 476 18.24 -8.87 4.20
C ALA A 476 19.32 -9.32 3.21
N VAL A 477 20.52 -9.64 3.72
CA VAL A 477 21.63 -10.12 2.89
C VAL A 477 21.26 -11.44 2.20
N ASP A 478 20.58 -12.35 2.90
CA ASP A 478 20.07 -13.58 2.29
C ASP A 478 19.07 -13.33 1.17
N ILE A 479 18.14 -12.39 1.37
CA ILE A 479 17.21 -11.98 0.32
C ILE A 479 17.99 -11.45 -0.89
N PHE A 480 19.02 -10.63 -0.70
CA PHE A 480 19.85 -10.15 -1.80
C PHE A 480 20.57 -11.28 -2.53
N PHE A 481 21.19 -12.22 -1.82
CA PHE A 481 21.91 -13.35 -2.42
C PHE A 481 20.98 -14.29 -3.19
N VAL A 482 19.80 -14.61 -2.64
CA VAL A 482 18.78 -15.41 -3.34
C VAL A 482 18.27 -14.70 -4.58
N LEU A 483 17.94 -13.40 -4.49
CA LEU A 483 17.44 -12.64 -5.64
C LEU A 483 18.49 -12.50 -6.73
N SER A 484 19.74 -12.26 -6.35
CA SER A 484 20.86 -12.14 -7.27
C SER A 484 21.08 -13.46 -8.01
N SER A 485 21.26 -14.56 -7.29
CA SER A 485 21.42 -15.89 -7.89
C SER A 485 20.22 -16.32 -8.75
N PHE A 486 18.98 -16.08 -8.30
CA PHE A 486 17.77 -16.41 -9.05
C PHE A 486 17.70 -15.66 -10.39
N LEU A 487 17.78 -14.33 -10.35
CA LEU A 487 17.64 -13.50 -11.55
C LEU A 487 18.75 -13.77 -12.56
N LEU A 488 19.99 -13.88 -12.08
CA LEU A 488 21.16 -14.10 -12.92
C LEU A 488 21.14 -15.47 -13.56
N THR A 489 20.84 -16.51 -12.79
CA THR A 489 20.71 -17.88 -13.29
C THR A 489 19.58 -17.95 -14.32
N MET A 490 18.41 -17.36 -14.05
CA MET A 490 17.28 -17.37 -14.99
C MET A 490 17.64 -16.70 -16.32
N LEU A 491 18.24 -15.50 -16.27
CA LEU A 491 18.62 -14.75 -17.48
C LEU A 491 19.70 -15.48 -18.28
N PHE A 492 20.73 -16.00 -17.60
CA PHE A 492 21.83 -16.71 -18.23
C PHE A 492 21.39 -18.08 -18.78
N TYR A 493 20.46 -18.77 -18.11
CA TYR A 493 19.87 -20.03 -18.57
C TYR A 493 19.12 -19.83 -19.90
N LYS A 494 18.23 -18.84 -19.97
CA LYS A 494 17.50 -18.53 -21.22
C LYS A 494 18.46 -18.19 -22.36
N LYS A 495 19.51 -17.41 -22.07
CA LYS A 495 20.54 -17.06 -23.07
C LYS A 495 21.36 -18.28 -23.49
N SER A 496 21.73 -19.16 -22.56
CA SER A 496 22.50 -20.38 -22.83
C SER A 496 21.73 -21.36 -23.72
N VAL A 497 20.44 -21.57 -23.45
CA VAL A 497 19.58 -22.39 -24.32
C VAL A 497 19.48 -21.81 -25.73
N GLN A 498 19.39 -20.49 -25.86
CA GLN A 498 19.40 -19.82 -27.16
C GLN A 498 20.73 -20.07 -27.91
N LEU A 499 21.87 -19.94 -27.24
CA LEU A 499 23.19 -20.17 -27.84
C LEU A 499 23.40 -21.62 -28.28
N LEU A 500 22.96 -22.59 -27.47
CA LEU A 500 23.05 -24.01 -27.78
C LEU A 500 22.16 -24.38 -28.96
N THR A 501 20.93 -23.88 -29.00
CA THR A 501 20.00 -24.08 -30.13
C THR A 501 20.58 -23.51 -31.43
N GLN A 502 21.27 -22.38 -31.37
CA GLN A 502 21.93 -21.74 -32.52
C GLN A 502 23.27 -22.39 -32.91
N LYS A 503 23.72 -23.44 -32.20
CA LYS A 503 25.07 -24.02 -32.36
C LYS A 503 26.16 -22.95 -32.38
N ALA A 504 26.07 -22.01 -31.44
CA ALA A 504 26.96 -20.85 -31.35
C ALA A 504 28.45 -21.26 -31.24
N SER A 505 29.31 -20.54 -31.95
CA SER A 505 30.76 -20.73 -31.88
C SER A 505 31.33 -20.39 -30.51
N VAL A 506 32.51 -20.92 -30.18
CA VAL A 506 33.23 -20.62 -28.92
C VAL A 506 33.47 -19.10 -28.77
N ARG A 507 33.72 -18.40 -29.89
CA ARG A 507 33.87 -16.93 -29.89
C ARG A 507 32.61 -16.21 -29.42
N LYS A 508 31.43 -16.63 -29.91
CA LYS A 508 30.12 -16.07 -29.52
C LYS A 508 29.81 -16.31 -28.03
N TRP A 509 30.23 -17.46 -27.50
CA TRP A 509 30.22 -17.70 -26.05
C TRP A 509 31.11 -16.72 -25.29
N GLY A 510 32.32 -16.46 -25.79
CA GLY A 510 33.24 -15.46 -25.25
C GLY A 510 32.63 -14.06 -25.18
N TYR A 511 32.03 -13.56 -26.27
CA TYR A 511 31.35 -12.26 -26.28
C TYR A 511 30.14 -12.20 -25.33
N THR A 512 29.35 -13.28 -25.26
CA THR A 512 28.21 -13.34 -24.32
C THR A 512 28.68 -13.31 -22.87
N LEU A 513 29.78 -13.99 -22.55
CA LEU A 513 30.35 -14.00 -21.21
C LEU A 513 30.98 -12.64 -20.85
N ALA A 514 31.66 -12.00 -21.80
CA ALA A 514 32.18 -10.63 -21.64
C ALA A 514 31.04 -9.63 -21.39
N ASP A 515 29.94 -9.72 -22.14
CA ASP A 515 28.74 -8.91 -21.94
C ASP A 515 28.07 -9.18 -20.58
N TYR A 516 28.04 -10.45 -20.15
CA TYR A 516 27.53 -10.83 -18.83
C TYR A 516 28.34 -10.16 -17.72
N PHE A 517 29.67 -10.27 -17.74
CA PHE A 517 30.53 -9.71 -16.69
C PHE A 517 30.58 -8.18 -16.74
N SER A 518 30.59 -7.56 -17.92
CA SER A 518 30.57 -6.10 -18.05
C SER A 518 29.32 -5.50 -17.41
N LYS A 519 28.14 -6.09 -17.65
CA LYS A 519 26.86 -5.69 -17.01
C LYS A 519 26.88 -5.76 -15.50
N ARG A 520 27.66 -6.67 -14.90
CA ARG A 520 27.79 -6.76 -13.43
C ARG A 520 28.81 -5.77 -12.91
N PHE A 521 29.93 -5.63 -13.60
CA PHE A 521 30.97 -4.66 -13.27
C PHE A 521 30.39 -3.24 -13.24
N PHE A 522 29.81 -2.76 -14.34
CA PHE A 522 29.26 -1.40 -14.41
C PHE A 522 28.04 -1.18 -13.52
N ARG A 523 27.35 -2.24 -13.09
CA ARG A 523 26.25 -2.11 -12.13
C ARG A 523 26.72 -1.85 -10.71
N VAL A 524 27.84 -2.46 -10.30
CA VAL A 524 28.23 -2.57 -8.88
C VAL A 524 29.54 -1.83 -8.61
N TYR A 525 30.57 -2.07 -9.42
CA TYR A 525 31.94 -1.66 -9.11
C TYR A 525 32.15 -0.14 -9.10
N PRO A 526 31.59 0.68 -10.01
CA PRO A 526 31.86 2.12 -10.03
C PRO A 526 31.46 2.86 -8.76
N LEU A 527 30.27 2.60 -8.21
CA LEU A 527 29.86 3.21 -6.95
C LEU A 527 30.70 2.67 -5.78
N PHE A 528 30.97 1.36 -5.75
CA PHE A 528 31.86 0.78 -4.74
C PHE A 528 33.25 1.44 -4.75
N ALA A 529 33.87 1.57 -5.93
CA ALA A 529 35.18 2.19 -6.08
C ALA A 529 35.16 3.66 -5.67
N LEU A 530 34.13 4.41 -6.03
CA LEU A 530 33.95 5.80 -5.59
C LEU A 530 33.86 5.90 -4.08
N VAL A 531 33.09 5.03 -3.42
CA VAL A 531 32.96 5.02 -1.96
C VAL A 531 34.28 4.60 -1.29
N ALA A 532 34.99 3.61 -1.83
CA ALA A 532 36.32 3.22 -1.36
C ALA A 532 37.32 4.39 -1.46
N LEU A 533 37.34 5.10 -2.60
CA LEU A 533 38.18 6.29 -2.77
C LEU A 533 37.80 7.43 -1.82
N LEU A 534 36.50 7.66 -1.60
CA LEU A 534 36.02 8.64 -0.62
C LEU A 534 36.53 8.29 0.78
N ILE A 535 36.42 7.03 1.19
CA ILE A 535 36.89 6.56 2.51
C ILE A 535 38.41 6.72 2.60
N TRP A 536 39.17 6.42 1.54
CA TRP A 536 40.62 6.57 1.54
C TRP A 536 41.08 7.99 1.89
N VAL A 537 40.42 8.99 1.30
CA VAL A 537 40.71 10.43 1.50
C VAL A 537 40.29 10.93 2.88
N LEU A 538 39.31 10.29 3.53
CA LEU A 538 38.81 10.73 4.83
C LEU A 538 39.85 10.56 5.96
N PRO A 539 39.88 11.46 6.97
CA PRO A 539 40.61 11.24 8.22
C PRO A 539 40.21 9.94 8.93
N TYR A 540 41.10 9.40 9.77
CA TYR A 540 40.89 8.12 10.45
C TYR A 540 39.63 8.11 11.32
N GLU A 541 39.32 9.22 11.97
CA GLU A 541 38.16 9.38 12.84
C GLU A 541 36.86 9.09 12.06
N TYR A 542 36.78 9.57 10.82
CA TYR A 542 35.65 9.32 9.93
C TYR A 542 35.67 7.91 9.33
N LYS A 543 36.85 7.33 9.07
CA LYS A 543 36.98 5.91 8.66
C LYS A 543 36.43 4.98 9.73
N GLN A 544 36.78 5.23 11.00
CA GLN A 544 36.28 4.50 12.15
C GLN A 544 34.77 4.72 12.34
N GLN A 545 34.30 5.97 12.19
CA GLN A 545 32.89 6.32 12.36
C GLN A 545 31.96 5.65 11.33
N TYR A 546 32.30 5.74 10.04
CA TYR A 546 31.38 5.34 8.97
C TYR A 546 31.56 3.88 8.51
N MET A 547 32.78 3.35 8.58
CA MET A 547 33.12 2.02 8.06
C MET A 547 33.69 1.07 9.12
N LEU A 548 33.64 1.48 10.40
CA LEU A 548 34.08 0.67 11.54
C LEU A 548 35.53 0.16 11.40
N VAL A 549 36.40 0.94 10.75
CA VAL A 549 37.83 0.63 10.63
C VAL A 549 38.48 0.71 12.02
N ARG A 550 38.96 -0.43 12.54
CA ARG A 550 39.42 -0.55 13.93
C ARG A 550 40.83 -0.03 14.19
N GLN A 551 41.66 0.07 13.15
CA GLN A 551 43.09 0.36 13.26
C GLN A 551 43.50 1.48 12.30
N ARG A 552 44.36 2.40 12.76
CA ARG A 552 44.71 3.65 12.06
C ARG A 552 45.35 3.44 10.69
N ASP A 553 46.26 2.48 10.60
CA ASP A 553 47.05 2.23 9.38
C ASP A 553 46.59 0.99 8.61
N HIS A 554 45.42 0.45 8.95
CA HIS A 554 44.95 -0.78 8.33
C HIS A 554 44.21 -0.52 7.01
N TYR A 555 43.86 0.71 6.64
CA TYR A 555 43.13 0.98 5.41
C TYR A 555 44.07 1.07 4.18
N ASP A 556 44.07 0.03 3.36
CA ASP A 556 44.79 -0.01 2.07
C ASP A 556 43.81 -0.03 0.90
N ILE A 557 43.83 1.04 0.09
CA ILE A 557 42.89 1.22 -1.01
C ILE A 557 43.04 0.13 -2.09
N ILE A 558 44.25 -0.32 -2.38
CA ILE A 558 44.47 -1.34 -3.42
C ILE A 558 43.85 -2.65 -2.95
N LYS A 559 44.10 -3.02 -1.70
CA LYS A 559 43.55 -4.26 -1.11
C LYS A 559 42.03 -4.23 -0.97
N VAL A 560 41.46 -3.07 -0.67
CA VAL A 560 40.00 -2.87 -0.68
C VAL A 560 39.45 -3.05 -2.10
N LEU A 561 40.03 -2.39 -3.10
CA LEU A 561 39.59 -2.45 -4.51
C LEU A 561 39.75 -3.84 -5.14
N THR A 562 40.67 -4.66 -4.64
CA THR A 562 40.88 -6.06 -5.04
C THR A 562 40.17 -7.08 -4.13
N PHE A 563 39.36 -6.60 -3.16
CA PHE A 563 38.58 -7.42 -2.24
C PHE A 563 39.38 -8.41 -1.35
N GLU A 564 40.58 -8.02 -0.91
CA GLU A 564 41.38 -8.83 0.01
C GLU A 564 40.63 -9.07 1.33
N PHE A 565 40.64 -10.31 1.83
CA PHE A 565 39.78 -10.75 2.93
C PHE A 565 39.84 -9.85 4.19
N PRO A 566 41.02 -9.45 4.71
CA PRO A 566 41.11 -8.61 5.90
C PRO A 566 40.62 -7.16 5.71
N TYR A 567 40.45 -6.71 4.47
CA TYR A 567 40.15 -5.33 4.10
C TYR A 567 38.68 -5.12 3.70
N ARG A 568 37.83 -6.11 3.98
CA ARG A 568 36.38 -6.09 3.71
C ARG A 568 35.61 -5.42 4.86
N TYR A 569 35.83 -4.11 5.04
CA TYR A 569 35.23 -3.35 6.14
C TYR A 569 33.72 -3.20 6.02
N HIS A 570 33.02 -3.31 7.15
CA HIS A 570 31.59 -3.07 7.28
C HIS A 570 30.83 -3.76 6.12
N VAL A 571 30.00 -3.04 5.37
CA VAL A 571 29.18 -3.56 4.25
C VAL A 571 29.95 -4.11 3.05
N PHE A 572 31.28 -3.90 2.94
CA PHE A 572 32.06 -4.34 1.77
C PHE A 572 32.23 -5.85 1.65
N TRP A 573 31.96 -6.61 2.71
CA TRP A 573 32.19 -8.07 2.70
C TRP A 573 31.26 -8.85 1.78
N THR A 574 30.05 -8.34 1.52
CA THR A 574 29.05 -9.03 0.69
C THR A 574 29.42 -9.05 -0.78
N LEU A 575 30.10 -8.00 -1.26
CA LEU A 575 30.49 -7.84 -2.66
C LEU A 575 31.38 -8.97 -3.20
N PRO A 576 32.52 -9.33 -2.58
CA PRO A 576 33.35 -10.42 -3.09
C PRO A 576 32.66 -11.78 -3.04
N VAL A 577 31.80 -11.99 -2.04
CA VAL A 577 30.99 -13.21 -1.93
C VAL A 577 30.02 -13.30 -3.12
N GLU A 578 29.29 -12.23 -3.40
CA GLU A 578 28.35 -12.15 -4.51
C GLU A 578 29.06 -12.27 -5.88
N ILE A 579 30.16 -11.53 -6.07
CA ILE A 579 30.96 -11.58 -7.31
C ILE A 579 31.56 -12.97 -7.50
N GLY A 580 32.06 -13.61 -6.45
CA GLY A 580 32.58 -14.99 -6.53
C GLY A 580 31.54 -15.96 -7.07
N TYR A 581 30.28 -15.83 -6.65
CA TYR A 581 29.20 -16.68 -7.17
C TYR A 581 28.87 -16.40 -8.63
N TYR A 582 29.05 -15.17 -9.14
CA TYR A 582 28.83 -14.85 -10.56
C TYR A 582 29.68 -15.72 -11.50
N PHE A 583 30.87 -16.12 -11.08
CA PHE A 583 31.73 -17.03 -11.84
C PHE A 583 31.23 -18.49 -11.82
N LEU A 584 30.46 -18.89 -10.81
CA LEU A 584 29.90 -20.25 -10.69
C LEU A 584 28.62 -20.41 -11.51
N ILE A 585 27.85 -19.33 -11.73
CA ILE A 585 26.57 -19.38 -12.45
C ILE A 585 26.69 -20.00 -13.86
N PRO A 586 27.67 -19.62 -14.72
CA PRO A 586 27.80 -20.23 -16.04
C PRO A 586 27.97 -21.74 -15.98
N ALA A 587 28.83 -22.24 -15.09
CA ALA A 587 29.04 -23.67 -14.90
C ALA A 587 27.78 -24.38 -14.39
N PHE A 588 27.10 -23.80 -13.38
CA PHE A 588 25.85 -24.33 -12.83
C PHE A 588 24.74 -24.45 -13.88
N VAL A 589 24.57 -23.40 -14.70
CA VAL A 589 23.57 -23.36 -15.78
C VAL A 589 23.89 -24.39 -16.86
N LEU A 590 25.14 -24.46 -17.32
CA LEU A 590 25.55 -25.42 -18.34
C LEU A 590 25.38 -26.86 -17.87
N ALA A 591 25.80 -27.17 -16.63
CA ALA A 591 25.58 -28.49 -16.05
C ALA A 591 24.07 -28.84 -15.99
N SER A 592 23.24 -27.89 -15.56
CA SER A 592 21.78 -28.06 -15.51
C SER A 592 21.16 -28.34 -16.89
N ILE A 593 21.67 -27.69 -17.94
CA ILE A 593 21.19 -27.90 -19.32
C ILE A 593 21.67 -29.26 -19.86
N VAL A 594 22.93 -29.63 -19.63
CA VAL A 594 23.53 -30.90 -20.10
C VAL A 594 22.79 -32.11 -19.53
N LEU A 595 22.32 -32.01 -18.28
CA LEU A 595 21.53 -33.07 -17.65
C LEU A 595 20.19 -33.35 -18.35
N GLY A 596 19.71 -32.44 -19.21
CA GLY A 596 18.53 -32.64 -20.04
C GLY A 596 17.30 -33.04 -19.21
N ARG A 597 16.75 -34.24 -19.45
CA ARG A 597 15.59 -34.77 -18.70
C ARG A 597 15.90 -35.19 -17.25
N ALA A 598 17.17 -35.36 -16.90
CA ALA A 598 17.64 -35.80 -15.60
C ALA A 598 18.05 -34.64 -14.67
N TRP A 599 17.74 -33.39 -15.02
CA TRP A 599 18.11 -32.19 -14.23
C TRP A 599 17.64 -32.25 -12.76
N TRP A 600 16.51 -32.91 -12.49
CA TRP A 600 15.92 -33.02 -11.15
C TRP A 600 16.69 -33.99 -10.24
N VAL A 601 17.43 -34.95 -10.81
CA VAL A 601 18.15 -35.98 -10.06
C VAL A 601 19.20 -35.38 -9.12
N PRO A 602 20.13 -34.50 -9.56
CA PRO A 602 21.07 -33.85 -8.65
C PRO A 602 20.43 -32.75 -7.81
N PHE A 603 19.27 -32.22 -8.19
CA PHE A 603 18.60 -31.16 -7.43
C PHE A 603 18.02 -31.68 -6.12
N ILE A 604 17.59 -32.95 -6.04
CA ILE A 604 17.10 -33.57 -4.79
C ILE A 604 18.18 -33.57 -3.70
N PRO A 605 19.37 -34.19 -3.90
CA PRO A 605 20.42 -34.17 -2.88
C PRO A 605 20.94 -32.75 -2.64
N LEU A 606 20.95 -31.86 -3.64
CA LEU A 606 21.30 -30.45 -3.45
C LEU A 606 20.32 -29.73 -2.52
N HIS A 607 19.01 -29.98 -2.68
CA HIS A 607 17.97 -29.43 -1.81
C HIS A 607 18.13 -29.95 -0.38
N MET A 608 18.37 -31.26 -0.22
CA MET A 608 18.61 -31.89 1.07
C MET A 608 19.86 -31.32 1.76
N TRP A 609 20.94 -31.09 1.00
CA TRP A 609 22.14 -30.44 1.49
C TRP A 609 21.86 -29.01 1.96
N VAL A 610 21.14 -28.23 1.16
CA VAL A 610 20.74 -26.86 1.48
C VAL A 610 19.89 -26.81 2.77
N ILE A 611 18.95 -27.74 2.96
CA ILE A 611 18.17 -27.87 4.21
C ILE A 611 19.08 -28.25 5.38
N ASN A 612 19.95 -29.25 5.19
CA ASN A 612 20.82 -29.77 6.24
C ASN A 612 21.78 -28.69 6.75
N VAL A 613 22.47 -27.97 5.85
CA VAL A 613 23.36 -26.87 6.23
C VAL A 613 22.57 -25.76 6.91
N GLY A 614 21.41 -25.39 6.35
CA GLY A 614 20.56 -24.35 6.93
C GLY A 614 20.02 -24.67 8.32
N TRP A 615 19.95 -25.95 8.70
CA TRP A 615 19.47 -26.40 10.01
C TRP A 615 20.59 -26.62 11.02
N ASN A 616 21.78 -27.04 10.57
CA ASN A 616 22.84 -27.55 11.45
C ASN A 616 24.09 -26.68 11.50
N GLU A 617 24.31 -25.77 10.55
CA GLU A 617 25.56 -24.99 10.48
C GLU A 617 25.36 -23.52 10.85
N PHE A 618 26.30 -23.00 11.63
CA PHE A 618 26.40 -21.58 11.92
C PHE A 618 26.98 -20.81 10.73
N ARG A 619 26.33 -19.71 10.36
CA ARG A 619 26.83 -18.78 9.36
C ARG A 619 26.79 -17.35 9.87
N GLY A 620 27.97 -16.73 9.91
CA GLY A 620 28.19 -15.37 10.39
C GLY A 620 28.60 -14.41 9.28
N ASP A 621 28.70 -13.13 9.64
CA ASP A 621 29.10 -12.07 8.72
C ASP A 621 30.60 -12.16 8.39
N HIS A 622 30.98 -11.58 7.26
CA HIS A 622 32.36 -11.56 6.76
C HIS A 622 32.97 -12.94 6.45
N GLN A 623 32.17 -14.02 6.44
CA GLN A 623 32.67 -15.36 6.10
C GLN A 623 32.94 -15.52 4.59
N PRO A 624 33.80 -16.48 4.19
CA PRO A 624 34.06 -16.80 2.79
C PRO A 624 32.81 -17.30 2.03
N LEU A 625 32.90 -17.32 0.70
CA LEU A 625 31.82 -17.79 -0.19
C LEU A 625 31.31 -19.21 0.16
N ALA A 626 32.17 -20.11 0.63
CA ALA A 626 31.80 -21.48 0.97
C ALA A 626 30.64 -21.54 1.97
N ASN A 627 30.66 -20.71 3.00
CA ASN A 627 29.62 -20.65 4.04
C ASN A 627 28.29 -20.08 3.52
N HIS A 628 28.34 -19.23 2.48
CA HIS A 628 27.14 -18.63 1.87
C HIS A 628 26.65 -19.40 0.64
N LEU A 629 27.41 -20.38 0.16
CA LEU A 629 27.13 -21.13 -1.07
C LEU A 629 25.72 -21.75 -1.09
N PRO A 630 25.21 -22.38 -0.01
CA PRO A 630 23.85 -22.93 -0.01
C PRO A 630 22.75 -21.90 -0.32
N THR A 631 22.92 -20.64 0.10
CA THR A 631 21.96 -19.55 -0.17
C THR A 631 21.90 -19.21 -1.66
N PHE A 632 23.06 -19.09 -2.31
CA PHE A 632 23.12 -18.81 -3.74
C PHE A 632 22.66 -20.00 -4.59
N VAL A 633 22.99 -21.22 -4.14
CA VAL A 633 22.54 -22.45 -4.78
C VAL A 633 21.01 -22.55 -4.70
N ALA A 634 20.39 -22.24 -3.55
CA ALA A 634 18.93 -22.22 -3.41
C ALA A 634 18.27 -21.32 -4.47
N GLY A 635 18.74 -20.07 -4.63
CA GLY A 635 18.18 -19.16 -5.64
C GLY A 635 18.40 -19.64 -7.08
N SER A 636 19.57 -20.23 -7.37
CA SER A 636 19.88 -20.77 -8.70
C SER A 636 19.04 -22.00 -9.03
N MET A 637 18.82 -22.89 -8.06
CA MET A 637 17.88 -23.99 -8.19
C MET A 637 16.46 -23.48 -8.46
N GLY A 638 16.00 -22.49 -7.68
CA GLY A 638 14.70 -21.87 -7.86
C GLY A 638 14.50 -21.33 -9.28
N ALA A 639 15.53 -20.70 -9.85
CA ALA A 639 15.49 -20.20 -11.22
C ALA A 639 15.34 -21.31 -12.25
N VAL A 640 16.09 -22.41 -12.12
CA VAL A 640 15.98 -23.55 -13.04
C VAL A 640 14.61 -24.22 -12.89
N ILE A 641 14.15 -24.45 -11.65
CA ILE A 641 12.81 -24.98 -11.35
C ILE A 641 11.73 -24.11 -12.00
N PHE A 642 11.79 -22.79 -11.80
CA PHE A 642 10.86 -21.84 -12.41
C PHE A 642 10.85 -21.94 -13.95
N VAL A 643 12.02 -21.93 -14.59
CA VAL A 643 12.12 -22.02 -16.05
C VAL A 643 11.56 -23.34 -16.57
N GLN A 644 11.84 -24.45 -15.90
CA GLN A 644 11.35 -25.77 -16.29
C GLN A 644 9.83 -25.91 -16.09
N LEU A 645 9.30 -25.40 -14.98
CA LEU A 645 7.86 -25.41 -14.69
C LEU A 645 7.08 -24.48 -15.65
N ASP A 646 7.53 -23.24 -15.86
CA ASP A 646 6.90 -22.31 -16.82
C ASP A 646 6.91 -22.90 -18.23
N ALA A 647 8.03 -23.51 -18.66
CA ALA A 647 8.10 -24.19 -19.95
C ALA A 647 7.19 -25.42 -20.04
N ALA A 648 7.03 -26.21 -18.96
CA ALA A 648 6.11 -27.34 -18.94
C ALA A 648 4.64 -26.89 -19.00
N ILE A 649 4.26 -25.88 -18.19
CA ILE A 649 2.91 -25.31 -18.15
C ILE A 649 2.53 -24.79 -19.54
N ARG A 650 3.42 -24.04 -20.21
CA ARG A 650 3.18 -23.52 -21.57
C ARG A 650 3.07 -24.64 -22.61
N ARG A 651 3.96 -25.64 -22.56
CA ARG A 651 3.96 -26.76 -23.54
C ARG A 651 2.70 -27.60 -23.48
N HIS A 652 2.15 -27.80 -22.28
CA HIS A 652 0.95 -28.61 -22.06
C HIS A 652 -0.33 -27.79 -21.99
N ALA A 653 -0.27 -26.47 -22.19
CA ALA A 653 -1.39 -25.54 -21.97
C ALA A 653 -2.11 -25.81 -20.64
N PHE A 654 -1.32 -26.10 -19.59
CA PHE A 654 -1.85 -26.54 -18.31
C PHE A 654 -2.52 -25.38 -17.58
N GLU A 655 -3.79 -25.56 -17.22
CA GLU A 655 -4.52 -24.61 -16.38
C GLU A 655 -4.70 -25.18 -14.97
N PHE A 656 -4.39 -24.36 -13.96
CA PHE A 656 -4.57 -24.77 -12.57
C PHE A 656 -6.05 -24.85 -12.21
N SER A 657 -6.46 -25.99 -11.66
CA SER A 657 -7.81 -26.13 -11.10
C SER A 657 -7.99 -25.25 -9.87
N LYS A 658 -9.24 -24.99 -9.47
CA LYS A 658 -9.55 -24.21 -8.25
C LYS A 658 -8.94 -24.84 -6.99
N TYR A 659 -8.99 -26.16 -6.88
CA TYR A 659 -8.43 -26.90 -5.74
C TYR A 659 -6.90 -26.91 -5.74
N GLN A 660 -6.27 -27.04 -6.91
CA GLN A 660 -4.81 -26.91 -7.04
C GLN A 660 -4.35 -25.51 -6.67
N THR A 661 -5.04 -24.48 -7.16
CA THR A 661 -4.76 -23.09 -6.79
C THR A 661 -4.90 -22.89 -5.29
N LEU A 662 -5.99 -23.37 -4.68
CA LEU A 662 -6.18 -23.28 -3.22
C LEU A 662 -5.06 -23.99 -2.44
N ALA A 663 -4.68 -25.21 -2.85
CA ALA A 663 -3.60 -25.96 -2.19
C ALA A 663 -2.25 -25.22 -2.30
N ILE A 664 -1.94 -24.64 -3.46
CA ILE A 664 -0.74 -23.83 -3.66
C ILE A 664 -0.78 -22.58 -2.78
N ARG A 665 -1.93 -21.89 -2.69
CA ARG A 665 -2.10 -20.72 -1.80
C ARG A 665 -1.95 -21.07 -0.33
N LEU A 666 -2.50 -22.19 0.12
CA LEU A 666 -2.30 -22.65 1.50
C LEU A 666 -0.82 -22.93 1.77
N THR A 667 -0.14 -23.58 0.85
CA THR A 667 1.30 -23.85 0.94
C THR A 667 2.12 -22.55 0.97
N GLU A 668 1.80 -21.61 0.08
CA GLU A 668 2.40 -20.27 0.03
C GLU A 668 2.28 -19.54 1.37
N TYR A 669 1.09 -19.54 1.98
CA TYR A 669 0.87 -18.88 3.27
C TYR A 669 1.56 -19.59 4.43
N ILE A 670 1.66 -20.92 4.40
CA ILE A 670 2.45 -21.67 5.39
C ILE A 670 3.93 -21.31 5.27
N ILE A 671 4.49 -21.30 4.06
CA ILE A 671 5.88 -20.92 3.81
C ILE A 671 6.14 -19.47 4.21
N PHE A 672 5.21 -18.56 3.90
CA PHE A 672 5.31 -17.16 4.31
C PHE A 672 5.25 -17.02 5.84
N GLY A 673 4.36 -17.75 6.52
CA GLY A 673 4.29 -17.80 7.98
C GLY A 673 5.57 -18.32 8.61
N LEU A 674 6.16 -19.39 8.05
CA LEU A 674 7.46 -19.93 8.47
C LEU A 674 8.60 -18.95 8.22
N LEU A 675 8.62 -18.24 7.08
CA LEU A 675 9.60 -17.19 6.80
C LEU A 675 9.56 -16.10 7.87
N VAL A 676 8.36 -15.56 8.14
CA VAL A 676 8.17 -14.54 9.16
C VAL A 676 8.55 -15.09 10.54
N SER A 677 8.20 -16.34 10.84
CA SER A 677 8.63 -17.02 12.06
C SER A 677 10.13 -17.05 12.24
N VAL A 678 10.87 -17.42 11.19
CA VAL A 678 12.34 -17.44 11.21
C VAL A 678 12.91 -16.05 11.43
N CYS A 679 12.39 -15.03 10.73
CA CYS A 679 12.83 -13.64 10.87
C CYS A 679 12.54 -13.04 12.27
N TYR A 680 11.47 -13.48 12.95
CA TYR A 680 10.99 -12.91 14.22
C TYR A 680 10.99 -13.93 15.38
N ARG A 681 12.11 -14.66 15.55
CA ARG A 681 12.36 -15.53 16.73
C ARG A 681 11.29 -16.60 17.03
N GLY A 682 10.85 -17.31 16.00
CA GLY A 682 9.89 -18.39 16.17
C GLY A 682 8.45 -17.92 16.33
N LEU A 683 8.10 -16.76 15.73
CA LEU A 683 6.71 -16.28 15.65
C LEU A 683 5.76 -17.43 15.30
N PHE A 684 4.58 -17.50 15.93
CA PHE A 684 3.61 -18.60 15.81
C PHE A 684 3.97 -19.90 16.56
N PHE A 685 5.24 -20.25 16.75
CA PHE A 685 5.59 -21.48 17.47
C PHE A 685 5.25 -21.35 18.96
N HIS A 686 5.55 -20.23 19.61
CA HIS A 686 5.21 -19.98 21.02
C HIS A 686 3.71 -20.21 21.36
N TRP A 687 2.83 -20.19 20.35
CA TRP A 687 1.39 -20.45 20.50
C TRP A 687 1.00 -21.93 20.41
N ILE A 688 1.76 -22.73 19.64
CA ILE A 688 1.39 -24.09 19.26
C ILE A 688 2.28 -25.12 19.96
N ARG A 689 3.60 -24.89 19.94
CA ARG A 689 4.62 -25.80 20.49
C ARG A 689 5.96 -25.09 20.60
N GLU A 690 6.86 -25.61 21.42
CA GLU A 690 8.24 -25.15 21.45
C GLU A 690 8.85 -25.14 20.03
N ASN A 691 9.56 -24.05 19.73
CA ASN A 691 10.16 -23.81 18.43
C ASN A 691 11.14 -24.95 18.14
N PRO A 692 10.90 -25.77 17.10
CA PRO A 692 11.78 -26.89 16.80
C PRO A 692 13.14 -26.45 16.24
N ALA A 693 13.28 -25.19 15.81
CA ALA A 693 14.55 -24.68 15.31
C ALA A 693 15.55 -24.49 16.47
N PRO A 694 16.83 -24.88 16.30
CA PRO A 694 17.86 -24.73 17.33
C PRO A 694 17.94 -23.30 17.90
N GLU A 695 18.05 -23.18 19.23
CA GLU A 695 18.11 -21.90 19.93
C GLU A 695 19.44 -21.18 19.70
N ASP A 696 20.53 -21.95 19.65
CA ASP A 696 21.89 -21.46 19.48
C ASP A 696 22.32 -21.52 18.01
N ASN A 697 22.93 -20.41 17.56
CA ASN A 697 23.88 -20.32 16.45
C ASN A 697 23.34 -19.83 15.07
N GLY A 698 23.22 -18.51 14.91
CA GLY A 698 23.57 -17.81 13.64
C GLY A 698 22.43 -17.21 12.80
N SER A 699 22.79 -16.71 11.62
CA SER A 699 21.83 -16.21 10.62
C SER A 699 20.91 -17.34 10.16
N ARG A 700 19.68 -17.38 10.67
CA ARG A 700 18.73 -18.45 10.35
C ARG A 700 18.44 -18.49 8.85
N PHE A 701 18.51 -19.69 8.29
CA PHE A 701 18.51 -19.90 6.85
C PHE A 701 17.12 -19.68 6.23
N ILE A 702 16.89 -18.49 5.66
CA ILE A 702 15.61 -18.15 5.01
C ILE A 702 15.57 -18.46 3.52
N SER A 703 16.70 -18.88 2.93
CA SER A 703 16.87 -18.88 1.48
C SER A 703 15.87 -19.78 0.74
N LEU A 704 15.52 -20.94 1.30
CA LEU A 704 14.52 -21.85 0.72
C LEU A 704 13.10 -21.28 0.80
N HIS A 705 12.75 -20.62 1.89
CA HIS A 705 11.46 -19.95 2.04
C HIS A 705 11.33 -18.84 0.99
N VAL A 706 12.34 -17.97 0.89
CA VAL A 706 12.37 -16.86 -0.08
C VAL A 706 12.34 -17.40 -1.50
N THR A 707 13.15 -18.40 -1.83
CA THR A 707 13.19 -19.03 -3.16
C THR A 707 11.84 -19.64 -3.52
N SER A 708 11.22 -20.39 -2.61
CA SER A 708 9.92 -21.04 -2.86
C SER A 708 8.82 -20.01 -3.11
N LEU A 709 8.78 -18.94 -2.30
CA LEU A 709 7.84 -17.83 -2.50
C LEU A 709 8.07 -17.13 -3.84
N ILE A 710 9.32 -16.88 -4.24
CA ILE A 710 9.63 -16.30 -5.55
C ILE A 710 9.11 -17.18 -6.69
N VAL A 711 9.33 -18.50 -6.62
CA VAL A 711 8.87 -19.44 -7.66
C VAL A 711 7.34 -19.49 -7.71
N ILE A 712 6.68 -19.60 -6.56
CA ILE A 712 5.21 -19.63 -6.48
C ILE A 712 4.61 -18.34 -7.02
N GLU A 713 5.10 -17.18 -6.59
CA GLU A 713 4.60 -15.87 -7.02
C GLU A 713 4.89 -15.55 -8.49
N ALA A 714 6.01 -16.03 -9.02
CA ALA A 714 6.33 -15.88 -10.44
C ALA A 714 5.42 -16.74 -11.35
N LEU A 715 4.95 -17.91 -10.87
CA LEU A 715 4.03 -18.79 -11.59
C LEU A 715 2.57 -18.38 -11.40
N LEU A 716 2.19 -18.01 -10.18
CA LEU A 716 0.83 -17.69 -9.76
C LEU A 716 0.84 -16.42 -8.88
N PRO A 717 0.80 -15.21 -9.48
CA PRO A 717 0.81 -13.96 -8.72
C PRO A 717 -0.37 -13.84 -7.73
N SER A 718 -0.07 -13.53 -6.48
CA SER A 718 -1.00 -13.37 -5.36
C SER A 718 -1.16 -11.91 -4.93
N TRP A 719 -1.81 -11.67 -3.78
CA TRP A 719 -1.82 -10.35 -3.17
C TRP A 719 -0.45 -9.97 -2.55
N ILE A 720 0.39 -10.96 -2.20
CA ILE A 720 1.74 -10.74 -1.66
C ILE A 720 2.64 -10.13 -2.76
N SER A 721 2.68 -10.68 -3.98
CA SER A 721 3.39 -10.02 -5.09
C SER A 721 2.85 -8.63 -5.39
N ARG A 722 1.52 -8.43 -5.40
CA ARG A 722 0.93 -7.08 -5.58
C ARG A 722 1.34 -6.09 -4.49
N MET A 723 1.51 -6.54 -3.25
CA MET A 723 2.01 -5.71 -2.16
C MET A 723 3.45 -5.27 -2.43
N PHE A 724 4.31 -6.18 -2.88
CA PHE A 724 5.69 -5.86 -3.26
C PHE A 724 5.78 -5.05 -4.57
N GLU A 725 4.76 -5.09 -5.43
CA GLU A 725 4.68 -4.21 -6.60
C GLU A 725 4.33 -2.76 -6.25
N TRP A 726 4.16 -2.42 -4.98
CA TRP A 726 3.96 -1.05 -4.54
C TRP A 726 5.12 -0.14 -4.99
N ASN A 727 4.77 0.99 -5.61
CA ASN A 727 5.73 1.92 -6.21
C ASN A 727 6.83 2.36 -5.23
N VAL A 728 6.48 2.55 -3.95
CA VAL A 728 7.45 2.92 -2.91
C VAL A 728 8.49 1.81 -2.73
N LEU A 729 8.06 0.58 -2.42
CA LEU A 729 8.98 -0.56 -2.25
C LEU A 729 9.81 -0.82 -3.51
N ARG A 730 9.19 -0.74 -4.69
CA ARG A 730 9.91 -0.86 -5.96
C ARG A 730 10.96 0.22 -6.16
N TYR A 731 10.69 1.45 -5.74
CA TYR A 731 11.65 2.55 -5.84
C TYR A 731 12.84 2.32 -4.90
N TRP A 732 12.58 1.97 -3.64
CA TRP A 732 13.61 1.53 -2.70
C TRP A 732 14.43 0.35 -3.27
N GLY A 733 13.77 -0.58 -3.96
CA GLY A 733 14.42 -1.67 -4.69
C GLY A 733 15.31 -1.21 -5.83
N LYS A 734 14.86 -0.22 -6.61
CA LYS A 734 15.61 0.36 -7.73
C LYS A 734 16.91 1.01 -7.25
N VAL A 735 16.86 1.74 -6.14
CA VAL A 735 18.05 2.40 -5.54
C VAL A 735 18.73 1.55 -4.46
N SER A 736 18.33 0.29 -4.30
CA SER A 736 18.74 -0.57 -3.17
C SER A 736 20.25 -0.72 -3.03
N PHE A 737 20.99 -0.79 -4.13
CA PHE A 737 22.44 -0.88 -4.08
C PHE A 737 23.08 0.39 -3.52
N SER A 738 22.61 1.56 -3.97
CA SER A 738 23.07 2.86 -3.46
C SER A 738 22.73 3.02 -1.97
N VAL A 739 21.52 2.62 -1.54
CA VAL A 739 21.13 2.64 -0.11
C VAL A 739 22.00 1.69 0.71
N TYR A 740 22.22 0.46 0.24
CA TYR A 740 23.09 -0.51 0.90
C TYR A 740 24.51 0.03 1.08
N MET A 741 25.04 0.75 0.09
CA MET A 741 26.39 1.29 0.14
C MET A 741 26.53 2.54 1.02
N LEU A 742 25.48 3.40 1.07
CA LEU A 742 25.61 4.76 1.61
C LEU A 742 24.90 5.00 2.95
N HIS A 743 24.04 4.09 3.41
CA HIS A 743 23.26 4.30 4.64
C HIS A 743 24.16 4.55 5.87
N SER A 744 25.36 3.97 5.93
CA SER A 744 26.28 4.14 7.07
C SER A 744 26.74 5.59 7.24
N PHE A 745 26.88 6.34 6.14
CA PHE A 745 27.20 7.78 6.19
C PHE A 745 26.08 8.61 6.82
N VAL A 746 24.83 8.14 6.73
CA VAL A 746 23.66 8.79 7.34
C VAL A 746 23.51 8.34 8.78
N ILE A 747 23.41 7.04 9.03
CA ILE A 747 23.12 6.46 10.34
C ILE A 747 24.20 6.83 11.37
N TYR A 748 25.47 6.75 10.98
CA TYR A 748 26.58 7.02 11.90
C TYR A 748 27.00 8.49 11.92
N SER A 749 26.35 9.38 11.18
CA SER A 749 26.62 10.83 11.27
C SER A 749 26.29 11.36 12.67
N ASN A 750 27.13 12.25 13.19
CA ASN A 750 26.94 12.80 14.55
C ASN A 750 25.57 13.49 14.74
N PRO A 751 25.06 14.31 13.80
CA PRO A 751 23.76 14.93 13.95
C PRO A 751 22.63 13.91 14.10
N VAL A 752 22.61 12.86 13.27
CA VAL A 752 21.53 11.85 13.24
C VAL A 752 21.66 10.86 14.40
N ARG A 753 22.88 10.42 14.70
CA ARG A 753 23.15 9.45 15.77
C ARG A 753 22.70 9.96 17.13
N HIS A 754 22.96 11.24 17.42
CA HIS A 754 22.66 11.90 18.68
C HIS A 754 21.31 12.66 18.69
N MET A 755 20.45 12.48 17.68
CA MET A 755 19.10 13.04 17.72
C MET A 755 18.35 12.49 18.96
N PRO A 756 17.87 13.36 19.86
CA PRO A 756 17.26 12.91 21.11
C PRO A 756 15.85 12.33 20.90
N TYR A 757 15.14 12.74 19.85
CA TYR A 757 13.76 12.33 19.60
C TYR A 757 13.70 11.18 18.60
N TYR A 758 13.03 10.10 19.00
CA TYR A 758 12.91 8.86 18.21
C TYR A 758 12.35 9.11 16.81
N TYR A 759 11.24 9.85 16.69
CA TYR A 759 10.60 10.07 15.39
C TYR A 759 11.42 10.99 14.49
N ASP A 760 12.00 12.07 15.01
CA ASP A 760 12.93 12.93 14.24
C ASP A 760 14.07 12.09 13.66
N LYS A 761 14.68 11.26 14.51
CA LYS A 761 15.73 10.32 14.11
C LYS A 761 15.24 9.34 13.05
N LEU A 762 14.03 8.80 13.19
CA LEU A 762 13.45 7.85 12.25
C LEU A 762 13.26 8.44 10.85
N PHE A 763 12.59 9.59 10.77
CA PHE A 763 12.35 10.26 9.50
C PHE A 763 13.64 10.80 8.89
N ALA A 764 14.58 11.29 9.70
CA ALA A 764 15.89 11.73 9.22
C ALA A 764 16.69 10.57 8.60
N ILE A 765 16.75 9.40 9.27
CA ILE A 765 17.51 8.25 8.77
C ILE A 765 16.96 7.77 7.42
N PHE A 766 15.66 7.48 7.33
CA PHE A 766 15.09 6.99 6.08
C PHE A 766 15.05 8.07 4.99
N GLY A 767 14.70 9.31 5.34
CA GLY A 767 14.62 10.42 4.40
C GLY A 767 15.98 10.79 3.80
N LEU A 768 17.00 10.98 4.64
CA LEU A 768 18.35 11.31 4.19
C LEU A 768 19.00 10.13 3.45
N SER A 769 18.80 8.90 3.92
CA SER A 769 19.31 7.71 3.21
C SER A 769 18.70 7.60 1.82
N LEU A 770 17.39 7.81 1.68
CA LEU A 770 16.72 7.80 0.38
C LEU A 770 17.22 8.95 -0.51
N LEU A 771 17.39 10.16 0.03
CA LEU A 771 17.88 11.34 -0.71
C LEU A 771 19.29 11.13 -1.23
N VAL A 772 20.24 10.76 -0.36
CA VAL A 772 21.65 10.53 -0.72
C VAL A 772 21.75 9.39 -1.74
N SER A 773 20.99 8.33 -1.54
CA SER A 773 21.01 7.17 -2.45
C SER A 773 20.36 7.46 -3.80
N THR A 774 19.31 8.28 -3.82
CA THR A 774 18.68 8.74 -5.07
C THR A 774 19.63 9.61 -5.86
N ALA A 775 20.31 10.56 -5.20
CA ALA A 775 21.33 11.39 -5.83
C ALA A 775 22.46 10.52 -6.40
N SER A 776 23.02 9.61 -5.60
CA SER A 776 24.05 8.65 -6.04
C SER A 776 23.59 7.79 -7.22
N TYR A 777 22.35 7.28 -7.18
CA TYR A 777 21.79 6.47 -8.25
C TYR A 777 21.79 7.23 -9.58
N HIS A 778 21.33 8.49 -9.58
CA HIS A 778 21.26 9.29 -10.79
C HIS A 778 22.61 9.84 -11.27
N LEU A 779 23.56 10.06 -10.35
CA LEU A 779 24.88 10.61 -10.68
C LEU A 779 25.92 9.55 -11.06
N VAL A 780 25.80 8.33 -10.55
CA VAL A 780 26.83 7.29 -10.69
C VAL A 780 26.24 6.01 -11.30
N GLU A 781 25.26 5.41 -10.63
CA GLU A 781 24.77 4.08 -11.00
C GLU A 781 24.08 4.08 -12.37
N TYR A 782 23.19 5.06 -12.63
CA TYR A 782 22.44 5.16 -13.86
C TYR A 782 23.32 5.51 -15.08
N PRO A 783 24.22 6.52 -15.03
CA PRO A 783 25.17 6.76 -16.11
C PRO A 783 26.08 5.56 -16.40
N SER A 784 26.52 4.84 -15.37
CA SER A 784 27.30 3.62 -15.53
C SER A 784 26.50 2.51 -16.22
N GLN A 785 25.21 2.37 -15.90
CA GLN A 785 24.30 1.46 -16.59
C GLN A 785 24.05 1.85 -18.06
N LEU A 786 24.10 3.15 -18.40
CA LEU A 786 24.05 3.60 -19.79
C LEU A 786 25.37 3.30 -20.53
N MET A 787 26.51 3.47 -19.86
CA MET A 787 27.82 3.15 -20.43
C MET A 787 27.91 1.67 -20.83
N VAL A 788 27.37 0.76 -20.01
CA VAL A 788 27.40 -0.66 -20.37
C VAL A 788 26.53 -1.01 -21.58
N GLN A 789 25.47 -0.26 -21.88
CA GLN A 789 24.70 -0.47 -23.11
C GLN A 789 25.57 -0.23 -24.34
N ARG A 790 26.41 0.82 -24.32
CA ARG A 790 27.39 1.10 -25.39
C ARG A 790 28.46 0.00 -25.49
N VAL A 791 28.93 -0.51 -24.35
CA VAL A 791 29.89 -1.64 -24.32
C VAL A 791 29.24 -2.89 -24.93
N SER A 792 28.00 -3.21 -24.56
CA SER A 792 27.24 -4.33 -25.13
C SER A 792 27.05 -4.20 -26.64
N GLU A 793 26.72 -3.01 -27.14
CA GLU A 793 26.60 -2.71 -28.57
C GLU A 793 27.93 -2.92 -29.29
N THR A 794 29.03 -2.42 -28.71
CA THR A 794 30.38 -2.58 -29.27
C THR A 794 30.78 -4.05 -29.33
N LEU A 795 30.53 -4.83 -28.27
CA LEU A 795 30.78 -6.27 -28.26
C LEU A 795 29.97 -7.00 -29.33
N ALA A 796 28.70 -6.61 -29.54
CA ALA A 796 27.86 -7.18 -30.59
C ALA A 796 28.36 -6.82 -32.01
N GLN A 797 28.87 -5.60 -32.21
CA GLN A 797 29.49 -5.19 -33.48
C GLN A 797 30.77 -6.00 -33.75
N TRP A 798 31.62 -6.18 -32.74
CA TRP A 798 32.83 -7.00 -32.86
C TRP A 798 32.51 -8.47 -33.12
N GLU A 799 31.46 -9.01 -32.49
CA GLU A 799 30.95 -10.36 -32.79
C GLU A 799 30.55 -10.48 -34.26
N LYS A 800 29.76 -9.51 -34.76
CA LYS A 800 29.32 -9.49 -36.16
C LYS A 800 30.50 -9.37 -37.12
N ALA A 801 31.42 -8.45 -36.88
CA ALA A 801 32.61 -8.26 -37.70
C ALA A 801 33.51 -9.51 -37.73
N ALA A 802 33.72 -10.16 -36.57
CA ALA A 802 34.52 -11.39 -36.47
C ALA A 802 33.88 -12.62 -37.14
N SER A 803 32.60 -12.54 -37.52
CA SER A 803 31.87 -13.59 -38.24
C SER A 803 31.83 -13.39 -39.76
N MET A 804 32.29 -12.23 -40.27
CA MET A 804 32.25 -11.87 -41.68
C MET A 804 33.62 -12.07 -42.35
N SER A 805 33.62 -12.39 -43.66
CA SER A 805 34.87 -12.37 -44.45
C SER A 805 35.39 -10.94 -44.62
N PRO A 806 36.72 -10.73 -44.82
CA PRO A 806 37.29 -9.38 -45.02
C PRO A 806 36.61 -8.59 -46.14
N SER A 807 36.17 -9.27 -47.20
CA SER A 807 35.44 -8.67 -48.32
C SER A 807 33.99 -8.28 -48.00
N GLU A 808 33.30 -9.00 -47.11
CA GLU A 808 31.94 -8.65 -46.69
C GLU A 808 31.96 -7.53 -45.67
N TRP A 809 32.94 -7.53 -44.77
CA TRP A 809 33.11 -6.45 -43.80
C TRP A 809 33.43 -5.12 -44.49
N ALA A 810 34.31 -5.13 -45.51
CA ALA A 810 34.60 -3.94 -46.31
C ALA A 810 33.35 -3.38 -47.01
N ARG A 811 32.47 -4.23 -47.55
CA ARG A 811 31.21 -3.79 -48.18
C ARG A 811 30.24 -3.18 -47.17
N VAL A 812 30.09 -3.77 -45.99
CA VAL A 812 29.21 -3.22 -44.95
C VAL A 812 29.77 -1.93 -44.36
N ALA A 813 31.07 -1.83 -44.14
CA ALA A 813 31.72 -0.61 -43.68
C ALA A 813 31.57 0.55 -44.69
N VAL A 814 31.70 0.27 -45.99
CA VAL A 814 31.45 1.26 -47.06
C VAL A 814 29.98 1.68 -47.09
N ALA A 815 29.04 0.73 -46.99
CA ALA A 815 27.60 1.04 -46.97
C ALA A 815 27.17 1.86 -45.75
N ASP A 816 27.73 1.57 -44.56
CA ASP A 816 27.48 2.35 -43.34
C ASP A 816 28.10 3.77 -43.45
N LEU A 817 29.25 3.90 -44.11
CA LEU A 817 29.89 5.20 -44.39
C LEU A 817 29.05 6.03 -45.37
N GLU A 818 28.57 5.43 -46.45
CA GLU A 818 27.67 6.08 -47.43
C GLU A 818 26.35 6.50 -46.78
N CYS A 819 25.78 5.66 -45.91
CA CYS A 819 24.56 5.99 -45.18
C CYS A 819 24.77 7.12 -44.15
N GLY A 820 25.93 7.14 -43.48
CA GLY A 820 26.33 8.21 -42.57
C GLY A 820 26.55 9.55 -43.29
N ILE A 821 27.22 9.53 -44.44
CA ILE A 821 27.41 10.72 -45.29
C ILE A 821 26.06 11.25 -45.79
N ALA A 822 25.18 10.37 -46.27
CA ALA A 822 23.83 10.75 -46.71
C ALA A 822 22.98 11.33 -45.56
N ALA A 823 23.12 10.83 -44.34
CA ALA A 823 22.43 11.38 -43.16
C ALA A 823 22.95 12.77 -42.77
N VAL A 824 24.26 13.00 -42.88
CA VAL A 824 24.90 14.30 -42.62
C VAL A 824 24.52 15.32 -43.71
N GLU A 825 24.52 14.93 -44.98
CA GLU A 825 24.04 15.78 -46.08
C GLU A 825 22.56 16.15 -45.91
N LYS A 826 21.72 15.20 -45.47
CA LYS A 826 20.29 15.45 -45.22
C LYS A 826 20.07 16.37 -44.02
N ALA A 827 20.92 16.29 -42.99
CA ALA A 827 20.89 17.21 -41.85
C ALA A 827 21.40 18.61 -42.22
N GLN A 828 22.42 18.72 -43.07
CA GLN A 828 22.91 20.00 -43.60
C GLN A 828 21.89 20.68 -44.53
N HIS A 829 21.19 19.91 -45.38
CA HIS A 829 20.11 20.43 -46.21
C HIS A 829 18.89 20.93 -45.40
N HIS A 830 18.60 20.30 -44.25
CA HIS A 830 17.58 20.78 -43.32
C HIS A 830 18.01 22.06 -42.58
N ALA A 831 19.29 22.23 -42.26
CA ALA A 831 19.83 23.43 -41.63
C ALA A 831 19.94 24.62 -42.60
N SER A 832 20.16 24.38 -43.91
CA SER A 832 20.19 25.43 -44.94
C SER A 832 18.79 25.85 -45.43
N GLY A 833 17.73 25.12 -45.05
CA GLY A 833 16.34 25.39 -45.44
C GLY A 833 15.53 26.27 -44.47
N SER A 834 16.09 26.67 -43.33
CA SER A 834 15.43 27.54 -42.34
C SER A 834 15.95 28.98 -42.38
N GLN A 835 15.87 29.64 -43.54
CA GLN A 835 15.71 31.09 -43.57
C GLN A 835 14.20 31.38 -43.60
N SER A 836 13.61 31.68 -42.44
CA SER A 836 12.35 32.42 -42.41
C SER A 836 12.65 33.92 -42.33
N PRO A 837 11.94 34.78 -43.08
CA PRO A 837 12.00 36.22 -42.93
C PRO A 837 10.87 36.66 -42.01
N PHE A 838 11.14 37.04 -40.77
CA PHE A 838 10.20 37.83 -39.98
C PHE A 838 10.96 38.81 -39.06
N LEU A 839 10.87 40.08 -39.46
CA LEU A 839 10.78 41.25 -38.60
C LEU A 839 9.65 41.11 -37.57
#